data_AF-A0A1G1V1R4-F1
#
_entry.id   AF-A0A1G1V1R4-F1
#
_cell.length_a   1.000
_cell.length_b   1.000
_cell.length_c   1.000
_cell.angle_alpha   90.00
_cell.angle_beta   90.00
_cell.angle_gamma   90.00
#
_symmetry.space_group_name_H-M   'P 1'
#
loop_
_entity.id
_entity.type
_entity.pdbx_description
1 polymer ?
#
loop_
_entity_poly.entity_id
_entity_poly.type
_entity_poly.pdbx_seq_one_letter_code
_entity_poly.pdbx_strand_id
1 'polypeptide(L)'
;MPENFKPYNLEKAQKEANRLKDIIGPKGTGEDYTAAYNLVKKENFGKAKQEAKSKLESFLSRVGGDSYDSRYAEESLRNARSIQQKFNIPAGELEADPKLQEEAKKAMLKTLSSADLKEMEDIASNLSVSGEVYTQPEFQEAAKKAVILKIGNYVSSYCPADKDLRKALDIKRKFNIDDQSFAETSHVLILNNLKSGNVNNVVKIQEVFSISDEKLLSPEYVALAEQALLANFERGNKDSIEKIKEKFLPDLDITEFVKTQYTGYINERKWDLVIKLKSHFSECEPIFQEFFAEQKEITKNNELPFAERRKAFDILAGLTKNGEASVGQEFSEIISARAKQKEIADSKWGLDPLQEGAFYTLMRLDNSDSNRALFGLVFNENIDSTIKYAVLKKLLRNDSGFLNSQLKENLHAWLYSTSPKQADWHDMQFIGEIQKIPSKELRDKSLKSLSILKGFDLSIFPLYKTWSEKYSNIPQNVFLQVLELDWACESEGLLDKFQKLFSNIRKESSKKDSLLYGITNVLETDTQILKLLGEKLATIDFGSKQDADSLSELLRRIVFLNRIEKIKSYQSDDDQYDRDEDYEEQSRGKQLPPEISEIFSKEAKNLNELVSLVKEVATRKFQEILPNENITAEKIEAIGKEWGDLEPICTYLGRFPSLKEYVAEIVANIDTVGGWKNWRYDLKNEGVKNQVGHLSEEQLEIWRGDYFSEIGDIMVAETGSDKPKQIQHILQEAVLQHRHIFNPEMGQNKNEFISKTLEAIFTEMAKTPDRQSEIIDSEIKNISSDARSIDAIINFNNLSRVRQGIELILSASAEITPSSKIKNTVGFISAYLPAELRKVLESNYSRLEDQKKMTADELFTSEMRQAIEQKTREVEENYQNALNSDIWGEYQLDKNNAKNLEQFYQKRQELKSTIDLLRLLDLSNKLIATNRMAEKEGKKGGETITSVLERLKKYFKDSPLVQDISNVEFILKEKIDFGEKRRLAMIFTDNAQMLWQAGKYPLGNSSCQHYAEGSYANQLMGYVGDPNCKVAYLVDLNRLSQDIRDEIEERGIEEAKDRIPKQDLLNASLARSIIKMTKDRKEEPVILLEPTYTVVYKGDTSMDRYFNLFVDLIVAEPMKAKMARGGGNDSVIKGRSLSPEGQYEDLDLNGVKFIHKLSKSTKEEMEVMERIRSSR
;
A
#
# COMPACT_ATOMS: atom_id res chain seq x y z
N MET A 1 43.64 29.10 13.55
CA MET A 1 44.97 29.74 13.46
C MET A 1 46.00 28.69 13.85
N PRO A 2 47.03 28.37 13.03
CA PRO A 2 48.11 27.51 13.48
C PRO A 2 49.21 28.35 14.16
N GLU A 3 49.46 28.03 15.42
CA GLU A 3 50.27 28.75 16.41
C GLU A 3 51.80 28.64 16.25
N ASN A 4 52.35 28.24 15.10
CA ASN A 4 53.79 27.98 14.99
C ASN A 4 54.54 28.88 14.01
N PHE A 5 54.35 30.20 14.13
CA PHE A 5 55.31 31.16 13.61
C PHE A 5 55.67 32.18 14.68
N LYS A 6 56.87 32.06 15.25
CA LYS A 6 57.45 33.13 16.09
C LYS A 6 57.59 34.38 15.21
N PRO A 7 56.96 35.52 15.57
CA PRO A 7 57.25 36.77 14.88
C PRO A 7 58.74 37.07 15.03
N TYR A 8 59.34 37.52 13.93
CA TYR A 8 60.72 38.00 13.80
C TYR A 8 61.31 38.43 15.15
N ASN A 9 62.19 37.59 15.73
CA ASN A 9 62.80 37.91 17.01
C ASN A 9 63.78 39.06 16.76
N LEU A 10 63.33 40.29 17.04
CA LEU A 10 64.17 41.48 17.05
C LEU A 10 65.44 41.23 17.85
N GLU A 11 65.42 40.42 18.93
CA GLU A 11 66.64 40.05 19.66
C GLU A 11 67.63 39.23 18.83
N LYS A 12 67.22 38.47 17.82
CA LYS A 12 68.14 37.69 16.97
C LYS A 12 68.82 38.60 15.94
N ALA A 13 68.07 39.55 15.37
CA ALA A 13 68.63 40.61 14.53
C ALA A 13 69.48 41.60 15.35
N GLN A 14 69.07 41.95 16.57
CA GLN A 14 69.84 42.74 17.53
C GLN A 14 71.07 41.98 18.03
N LYS A 15 70.96 40.67 18.29
CA LYS A 15 72.10 39.81 18.66
C LYS A 15 73.11 39.71 17.54
N GLU A 16 72.67 39.58 16.29
CA GLU A 16 73.57 39.51 15.15
C GLU A 16 74.20 40.88 14.85
N ALA A 17 73.43 41.98 15.00
CA ALA A 17 73.95 43.35 14.96
C ALA A 17 74.94 43.64 16.11
N ASN A 18 74.70 43.10 17.30
CA ASN A 18 75.61 43.18 18.45
C ASN A 18 76.85 42.27 18.26
N ARG A 19 76.70 41.10 17.62
CA ARG A 19 77.82 40.22 17.22
C ARG A 19 78.71 40.89 16.17
N LEU A 20 78.11 41.62 15.24
CA LEU A 20 78.83 42.44 14.26
C LEU A 20 79.58 43.61 14.93
N LYS A 21 79.06 44.13 16.05
CA LYS A 21 79.76 45.07 16.95
C LYS A 21 81.06 44.48 17.52
N ASP A 22 81.03 43.20 17.90
CA ASP A 22 82.19 42.47 18.43
C ASP A 22 83.20 42.08 17.33
N ILE A 23 82.74 41.82 16.10
CA ILE A 23 83.60 41.48 14.95
C ILE A 23 84.37 42.70 14.41
N ILE A 24 83.76 43.89 14.42
CA ILE A 24 84.38 45.13 13.91
C ILE A 24 85.35 45.75 14.94
N GLY A 25 85.23 45.37 16.22
CA GLY A 25 86.13 45.81 17.30
C GLY A 25 85.98 47.29 17.70
N PRO A 26 86.70 47.76 18.75
CA PRO A 26 86.50 49.07 19.37
C PRO A 26 86.82 50.30 18.49
N LYS A 27 87.25 50.09 17.24
CA LYS A 27 87.70 51.14 16.32
C LYS A 27 86.81 51.30 15.07
N GLY A 28 85.71 50.56 14.95
CA GLY A 28 84.79 50.67 13.81
C GLY A 28 84.08 52.02 13.74
N THR A 29 83.98 52.58 12.53
CA THR A 29 83.31 53.86 12.28
C THR A 29 81.80 53.67 12.08
N GLY A 30 81.00 54.75 12.17
CA GLY A 30 79.54 54.68 11.96
C GLY A 30 79.13 54.20 10.56
N GLU A 31 80.01 54.30 9.57
CA GLU A 31 79.79 53.82 8.20
C GLU A 31 79.86 52.28 8.10
N ASP A 32 80.75 51.65 8.87
CA ASP A 32 80.91 50.18 8.90
C ASP A 32 79.65 49.48 9.43
N TYR A 33 79.00 50.07 10.44
CA TYR A 33 77.71 49.60 10.98
C TYR A 33 76.57 49.74 9.98
N THR A 34 76.55 50.84 9.22
CA THR A 34 75.51 51.11 8.23
C THR A 34 75.61 50.16 7.04
N ALA A 35 76.84 49.85 6.59
CA ALA A 35 77.09 48.86 5.55
C ALA A 35 76.64 47.44 5.96
N ALA A 36 76.98 47.01 7.18
CA ALA A 36 76.58 45.70 7.69
C ALA A 36 75.04 45.58 7.86
N TYR A 37 74.38 46.62 8.38
CA TYR A 37 72.92 46.67 8.50
C TYR A 37 72.22 46.59 7.13
N ASN A 38 72.74 47.31 6.12
CA ASN A 38 72.21 47.27 4.75
C ASN A 38 72.39 45.89 4.09
N LEU A 39 73.48 45.19 4.41
CA LEU A 39 73.75 43.84 3.89
C LEU A 39 72.76 42.82 4.47
N VAL A 40 72.52 42.86 5.79
CA VAL A 40 71.50 42.03 6.47
C VAL A 40 70.08 42.35 5.98
N LYS A 41 69.76 43.63 5.73
CA LYS A 41 68.48 44.04 5.16
C LYS A 41 68.28 43.47 3.74
N LYS A 42 69.31 43.47 2.90
CA LYS A 42 69.28 42.92 1.53
C LYS A 42 69.12 41.39 1.52
N GLU A 43 69.82 40.67 2.40
CA GLU A 43 69.66 39.21 2.54
C GLU A 43 68.25 38.82 3.05
N ASN A 44 67.71 39.57 4.01
CA ASN A 44 66.37 39.34 4.53
C ASN A 44 65.28 39.60 3.48
N PHE A 45 65.45 40.64 2.65
CA PHE A 45 64.58 40.92 1.52
C PHE A 45 64.60 39.78 0.48
N GLY A 46 65.80 39.23 0.19
CA GLY A 46 65.94 38.08 -0.71
C GLY A 46 65.23 36.81 -0.20
N LYS A 47 65.34 36.50 1.10
CA LYS A 47 64.65 35.35 1.72
C LYS A 47 63.13 35.52 1.73
N ALA A 48 62.63 36.72 2.05
CA ALA A 48 61.20 37.01 2.03
C ALA A 48 60.59 36.86 0.62
N LYS A 49 61.32 37.29 -0.42
CA LYS A 49 60.92 37.11 -1.82
C LYS A 49 60.80 35.62 -2.19
N GLN A 50 61.77 34.80 -1.76
CA GLN A 50 61.77 33.36 -2.02
C GLN A 50 60.63 32.63 -1.28
N GLU A 51 60.32 33.03 -0.04
CA GLU A 51 59.22 32.47 0.72
C GLU A 51 57.86 32.83 0.13
N ALA A 52 57.65 34.10 -0.26
CA ALA A 52 56.43 34.53 -0.94
C ALA A 52 56.22 33.77 -2.25
N LYS A 53 57.29 33.54 -3.02
CA LYS A 53 57.26 32.73 -4.25
C LYS A 53 56.83 31.28 -3.98
N SER A 54 57.42 30.63 -2.97
CA SER A 54 57.07 29.26 -2.59
C SER A 54 55.59 29.13 -2.17
N LYS A 55 55.02 30.15 -1.53
CA LYS A 55 53.59 30.19 -1.19
C LYS A 55 52.68 30.30 -2.42
N LEU A 56 53.08 31.08 -3.43
CA LEU A 56 52.34 31.17 -4.70
C LEU A 56 52.42 29.85 -5.50
N GLU A 57 53.58 29.18 -5.51
CA GLU A 57 53.72 27.84 -6.09
C GLU A 57 52.85 26.80 -5.37
N SER A 58 52.75 26.88 -4.04
CA SER A 58 51.86 26.04 -3.23
C SER A 58 50.38 26.31 -3.49
N PHE A 59 50.00 27.54 -3.86
CA PHE A 59 48.64 27.85 -4.32
C PHE A 59 48.38 27.15 -5.66
N LEU A 60 49.23 27.40 -6.66
CA LEU A 60 49.07 26.87 -8.02
C LEU A 60 49.00 25.34 -8.10
N SER A 61 49.84 24.64 -7.33
CA SER A 61 49.86 23.16 -7.29
C SER A 61 48.59 22.53 -6.70
N ARG A 62 47.80 23.29 -5.93
CA ARG A 62 46.59 22.80 -5.24
C ARG A 62 45.30 23.23 -5.93
N VAL A 63 45.37 24.19 -6.84
CA VAL A 63 44.25 24.70 -7.64
C VAL A 63 43.93 23.70 -8.77
N GLY A 64 42.64 23.44 -8.99
CA GLY A 64 42.16 22.46 -9.98
C GLY A 64 42.44 20.96 -9.66
N GLY A 65 42.59 20.56 -8.39
CA GLY A 65 42.63 19.14 -7.97
C GLY A 65 41.33 18.68 -7.31
N ASP A 66 41.05 17.37 -7.29
CA ASP A 66 39.82 16.75 -6.73
C ASP A 66 39.68 16.84 -5.19
N SER A 67 40.43 17.72 -4.53
CA SER A 67 40.57 17.80 -3.07
C SER A 67 39.67 18.88 -2.47
N TYR A 68 38.88 18.48 -1.46
CA TYR A 68 37.88 19.26 -0.73
C TYR A 68 38.39 20.45 0.11
N ASP A 69 39.62 20.94 -0.11
CA ASP A 69 40.27 21.91 0.80
C ASP A 69 40.75 23.21 0.12
N SER A 70 39.81 23.87 -0.58
CA SER A 70 40.00 25.19 -1.20
C SER A 70 40.55 26.25 -0.22
N ARG A 71 40.27 26.09 1.09
CA ARG A 71 40.71 26.99 2.16
C ARG A 71 42.23 27.10 2.28
N TYR A 72 42.97 26.00 2.09
CA TYR A 72 44.44 26.03 2.18
C TYR A 72 45.11 26.64 0.95
N ALA A 73 44.48 26.52 -0.23
CA ALA A 73 44.95 27.19 -1.44
C ALA A 73 44.82 28.71 -1.27
N GLU A 74 43.63 29.20 -0.91
CA GLU A 74 43.39 30.63 -0.65
C GLU A 74 44.26 31.19 0.48
N GLU A 75 44.51 30.42 1.54
CA GLU A 75 45.41 30.80 2.63
C GLU A 75 46.85 31.01 2.12
N SER A 76 47.31 30.19 1.18
CA SER A 76 48.66 30.32 0.60
C SER A 76 48.79 31.62 -0.22
N LEU A 77 47.77 31.96 -1.02
CA LEU A 77 47.71 33.23 -1.76
C LEU A 77 47.65 34.44 -0.81
N ARG A 78 46.81 34.39 0.23
CA ARG A 78 46.70 35.46 1.23
C ARG A 78 48.02 35.67 1.98
N ASN A 79 48.70 34.59 2.35
CA ASN A 79 50.00 34.65 3.01
C ASN A 79 51.07 35.26 2.11
N ALA A 80 51.12 34.89 0.83
CA ALA A 80 52.03 35.49 -0.13
C ALA A 80 51.81 37.02 -0.26
N ARG A 81 50.56 37.46 -0.35
CA ARG A 81 50.18 38.90 -0.40
C ARG A 81 50.58 39.64 0.88
N SER A 82 50.42 39.01 2.05
CA SER A 82 50.85 39.59 3.33
C SER A 82 52.37 39.75 3.41
N ILE A 83 53.15 38.78 2.94
CA ILE A 83 54.62 38.87 2.86
C ILE A 83 55.03 40.00 1.90
N GLN A 84 54.39 40.08 0.72
CA GLN A 84 54.65 41.14 -0.27
C GLN A 84 54.48 42.54 0.34
N GLN A 85 53.37 42.78 1.04
CA GLN A 85 53.09 44.05 1.72
C GLN A 85 54.07 44.35 2.86
N LYS A 86 54.34 43.36 3.72
CA LYS A 86 55.20 43.53 4.90
C LYS A 86 56.64 43.88 4.55
N PHE A 87 57.15 43.37 3.44
CA PHE A 87 58.51 43.62 2.97
C PHE A 87 58.60 44.69 1.88
N ASN A 88 57.48 45.35 1.55
CA ASN A 88 57.38 46.37 0.53
C ASN A 88 57.92 45.90 -0.85
N ILE A 89 57.67 44.63 -1.18
CA ILE A 89 58.01 44.05 -2.48
C ILE A 89 57.05 44.66 -3.50
N PRO A 90 57.54 45.31 -4.58
CA PRO A 90 56.70 45.88 -5.63
C PRO A 90 55.64 44.90 -6.15
N ALA A 91 54.42 45.39 -6.31
CA ALA A 91 53.35 44.68 -7.00
C ALA A 91 53.79 44.42 -8.45
N GLY A 92 53.77 43.17 -8.90
CA GLY A 92 54.25 42.75 -10.21
C GLY A 92 55.62 42.08 -10.19
N GLU A 93 56.46 42.26 -9.15
CA GLU A 93 57.80 41.68 -9.13
C GLU A 93 57.79 40.16 -8.90
N LEU A 94 56.84 39.66 -8.12
CA LEU A 94 56.63 38.22 -7.91
C LEU A 94 55.82 37.62 -9.07
N GLU A 95 54.85 38.38 -9.56
CA GLU A 95 53.95 38.00 -10.64
C GLU A 95 54.67 37.94 -12.00
N ALA A 96 55.70 38.77 -12.23
CA ALA A 96 56.52 38.71 -13.43
C ALA A 96 57.55 37.57 -13.44
N ASP A 97 57.57 36.70 -12.42
CA ASP A 97 58.49 35.56 -12.38
C ASP A 97 58.15 34.54 -13.48
N PRO A 98 59.07 34.23 -14.41
CA PRO A 98 58.77 33.36 -15.55
C PRO A 98 58.35 31.95 -15.17
N LYS A 99 58.88 31.39 -14.06
CA LYS A 99 58.48 30.05 -13.60
C LYS A 99 57.08 30.08 -13.03
N LEU A 100 56.73 31.13 -12.29
CA LEU A 100 55.40 31.28 -11.70
C LEU A 100 54.34 31.49 -12.79
N GLN A 101 54.65 32.27 -13.83
CA GLN A 101 53.78 32.45 -15.00
C GLN A 101 53.53 31.13 -15.74
N GLU A 102 54.54 30.28 -15.87
CA GLU A 102 54.40 28.97 -16.51
C GLU A 102 53.54 28.01 -15.68
N GLU A 103 53.74 27.96 -14.36
CA GLU A 103 52.89 27.16 -13.47
C GLU A 103 51.45 27.68 -13.42
N ALA A 104 51.24 29.00 -13.54
CA ALA A 104 49.91 29.60 -13.65
C ALA A 104 49.18 29.13 -14.91
N LYS A 105 49.85 29.11 -16.07
CA LYS A 105 49.28 28.57 -17.31
C LYS A 105 48.90 27.09 -17.19
N LYS A 106 49.74 26.27 -16.56
CA LYS A 106 49.42 24.85 -16.32
C LYS A 106 48.17 24.69 -15.45
N ALA A 107 48.05 25.47 -14.38
CA ALA A 107 46.86 25.45 -13.51
C ALA A 107 45.60 25.93 -14.26
N MET A 108 45.74 26.95 -15.12
CA MET A 108 44.66 27.43 -16.00
C MET A 108 44.23 26.35 -17.01
N LEU A 109 45.15 25.60 -17.63
CA LEU A 109 44.79 24.49 -18.53
C LEU A 109 44.06 23.36 -17.79
N LYS A 110 44.48 23.07 -16.57
CA LYS A 110 43.88 22.03 -15.74
C LYS A 110 42.43 22.37 -15.36
N THR A 111 42.19 23.60 -14.90
CA THR A 111 40.84 24.12 -14.54
C THR A 111 39.93 24.28 -15.76
N LEU A 112 40.48 24.67 -16.91
CA LEU A 112 39.75 24.69 -18.17
C LEU A 112 39.33 23.28 -18.63
N SER A 113 40.18 22.28 -18.42
CA SER A 113 39.89 20.88 -18.76
C SER A 113 38.75 20.28 -17.92
N SER A 114 38.54 20.75 -16.69
CA SER A 114 37.34 20.44 -15.88
C SER A 114 36.14 21.36 -16.19
N ALA A 115 36.32 22.28 -17.14
CA ALA A 115 35.35 23.28 -17.57
C ALA A 115 34.90 24.23 -16.43
N ASP A 116 35.84 24.61 -15.56
CA ASP A 116 35.67 25.68 -14.56
C ASP A 116 36.31 26.99 -15.05
N LEU A 117 35.51 27.76 -15.78
CA LEU A 117 35.95 29.04 -16.34
C LEU A 117 36.24 30.08 -15.26
N LYS A 118 35.53 30.03 -14.12
CA LYS A 118 35.66 31.04 -13.06
C LYS A 118 36.99 30.89 -12.33
N GLU A 119 37.33 29.67 -11.92
CA GLU A 119 38.60 29.41 -11.23
C GLU A 119 39.80 29.72 -12.16
N MET A 120 39.69 29.40 -13.46
CA MET A 120 40.68 29.79 -14.47
C MET A 120 40.86 31.32 -14.56
N GLU A 121 39.77 32.07 -14.56
CA GLU A 121 39.80 33.55 -14.58
C GLU A 121 40.39 34.13 -13.30
N ASP A 122 40.07 33.55 -12.15
CA ASP A 122 40.62 33.95 -10.86
C ASP A 122 42.15 33.76 -10.82
N ILE A 123 42.69 32.67 -11.39
CA ILE A 123 44.14 32.47 -11.53
C ILE A 123 44.75 33.53 -12.44
N ALA A 124 44.16 33.75 -13.62
CA ALA A 124 44.66 34.69 -14.60
C ALA A 124 44.72 36.13 -14.04
N SER A 125 43.67 36.54 -13.32
CA SER A 125 43.60 37.86 -12.69
C SER A 125 44.60 38.00 -11.53
N ASN A 126 44.63 37.03 -10.61
CA ASN A 126 45.46 37.12 -9.40
C ASN A 126 46.97 37.08 -9.67
N LEU A 127 47.39 36.45 -10.76
CA LEU A 127 48.80 36.34 -11.17
C LEU A 127 49.14 37.18 -12.39
N SER A 128 48.23 38.04 -12.87
CA SER A 128 48.47 38.95 -14.00
C SER A 128 48.95 38.21 -15.26
N VAL A 129 48.36 37.04 -15.54
CA VAL A 129 48.66 36.27 -16.75
C VAL A 129 48.13 37.02 -17.97
N SER A 130 48.95 37.16 -19.01
CA SER A 130 48.58 37.87 -20.24
C SER A 130 47.37 37.22 -20.93
N GLY A 131 46.47 38.07 -21.46
CA GLY A 131 45.34 37.62 -22.28
C GLY A 131 45.72 36.94 -23.59
N GLU A 132 46.98 37.05 -24.03
CA GLU A 132 47.49 36.30 -25.19
C GLU A 132 47.40 34.78 -24.99
N VAL A 133 47.37 34.29 -23.74
CA VAL A 133 47.23 32.88 -23.40
C VAL A 133 45.94 32.26 -23.96
N TYR A 134 44.84 33.03 -24.02
CA TYR A 134 43.57 32.55 -24.59
C TYR A 134 43.66 32.22 -26.08
N THR A 135 44.65 32.77 -26.80
CA THR A 135 44.85 32.52 -28.24
C THR A 135 45.83 31.37 -28.53
N GLN A 136 46.42 30.78 -27.49
CA GLN A 136 47.41 29.71 -27.66
C GLN A 136 46.74 28.38 -28.05
N PRO A 137 47.36 27.56 -28.92
CA PRO A 137 46.75 26.34 -29.45
C PRO A 137 46.29 25.34 -28.37
N GLU A 138 47.08 25.18 -27.30
CA GLU A 138 46.77 24.27 -26.20
C GLU A 138 45.52 24.69 -25.40
N PHE A 139 45.30 26.00 -25.23
CA PHE A 139 44.12 26.56 -24.57
C PHE A 139 42.89 26.48 -25.46
N GLN A 140 43.06 26.71 -26.76
CA GLN A 140 41.99 26.54 -27.76
C GLN A 140 41.50 25.08 -27.80
N GLU A 141 42.40 24.11 -27.81
CA GLU A 141 42.03 22.69 -27.79
C GLU A 141 41.40 22.26 -26.46
N ALA A 142 41.92 22.74 -25.32
CA ALA A 142 41.30 22.48 -24.01
C ALA A 142 39.88 23.06 -23.92
N ALA A 143 39.66 24.27 -24.43
CA ALA A 143 38.35 24.90 -24.47
C ALA A 143 37.36 24.14 -25.38
N LYS A 144 37.80 23.66 -26.55
CA LYS A 144 36.96 22.79 -27.42
C LYS A 144 36.51 21.53 -26.70
N LYS A 145 37.43 20.83 -26.03
CA LYS A 145 37.10 19.63 -25.23
C LYS A 145 36.13 19.94 -24.09
N ALA A 146 36.31 21.07 -23.42
CA ALA A 146 35.42 21.52 -22.35
C ALA A 146 33.98 21.78 -22.83
N VAL A 147 33.82 22.39 -24.02
CA VAL A 147 32.51 22.60 -24.67
C VAL A 147 31.84 21.24 -24.96
N ILE A 148 32.57 20.30 -25.58
CA ILE A 148 32.05 18.96 -25.88
C ILE A 148 31.64 18.23 -24.59
N LEU A 149 32.46 18.30 -23.54
CA LEU A 149 32.16 17.68 -22.25
C LEU A 149 30.86 18.22 -21.64
N LYS A 150 30.64 19.54 -21.64
CA LYS A 150 29.42 20.14 -21.08
C LYS A 150 28.16 19.81 -21.89
N ILE A 151 28.27 19.75 -23.21
CA ILE A 151 27.16 19.31 -24.06
C ILE A 151 26.88 17.81 -23.85
N GLY A 152 27.93 17.01 -23.72
CA GLY A 152 27.82 15.58 -23.37
C GLY A 152 27.06 15.37 -22.07
N ASN A 153 27.43 16.11 -21.01
CA ASN A 153 26.72 16.07 -19.72
C ASN A 153 25.27 16.54 -19.82
N TYR A 154 25.02 17.60 -20.59
CA TYR A 154 23.68 18.11 -20.83
C TYR A 154 22.79 17.05 -21.52
N VAL A 155 23.34 16.32 -22.50
CA VAL A 155 22.60 15.32 -23.29
C VAL A 155 22.48 13.97 -22.58
N SER A 156 23.45 13.57 -21.77
CA SER A 156 23.46 12.29 -21.04
C SER A 156 22.74 12.32 -19.69
N SER A 157 22.43 13.51 -19.16
CA SER A 157 21.71 13.67 -17.90
C SER A 157 20.21 13.42 -18.06
N TYR A 158 19.64 12.61 -17.16
CA TYR A 158 18.18 12.43 -17.01
C TYR A 158 17.46 13.74 -16.63
N CYS A 159 18.21 14.75 -16.16
CA CYS A 159 17.73 16.10 -15.87
C CYS A 159 18.73 17.11 -16.45
N PRO A 160 18.56 17.54 -17.71
CA PRO A 160 19.47 18.47 -18.37
C PRO A 160 19.48 19.81 -17.63
N ALA A 161 20.62 20.18 -17.03
CA ALA A 161 20.76 21.48 -16.40
C ALA A 161 21.11 22.52 -17.47
N ASP A 162 20.25 23.52 -17.69
CA ASP A 162 20.54 24.68 -18.56
C ASP A 162 21.88 25.37 -18.20
N LYS A 163 22.36 25.18 -16.95
CA LYS A 163 23.67 25.61 -16.49
C LYS A 163 24.82 25.04 -17.33
N ASP A 164 24.77 23.78 -17.75
CA ASP A 164 25.84 23.17 -18.55
C ASP A 164 25.84 23.70 -19.99
N LEU A 165 24.65 23.95 -20.55
CA LEU A 165 24.49 24.61 -21.84
C LEU A 165 25.04 26.05 -21.81
N ARG A 166 24.71 26.81 -20.76
CA ARG A 166 25.24 28.17 -20.54
C ARG A 166 26.76 28.17 -20.41
N LYS A 167 27.33 27.24 -19.63
CA LYS A 167 28.78 27.08 -19.51
C LYS A 167 29.46 26.78 -20.85
N ALA A 168 28.86 25.92 -21.67
CA ALA A 168 29.39 25.64 -23.01
C ALA A 168 29.41 26.91 -23.88
N LEU A 169 28.33 27.71 -23.86
CA LEU A 169 28.24 28.99 -24.56
C LEU A 169 29.24 30.03 -24.04
N ASP A 170 29.44 30.11 -22.72
CA ASP A 170 30.37 31.04 -22.10
C ASP A 170 31.83 30.72 -22.48
N ILE A 171 32.22 29.44 -22.47
CA ILE A 171 33.55 28.99 -22.92
C ILE A 171 33.73 29.30 -24.41
N LYS A 172 32.77 28.92 -25.26
CA LYS A 172 32.82 29.20 -26.70
C LYS A 172 33.02 30.69 -26.99
N ARG A 173 32.26 31.56 -26.30
CA ARG A 173 32.37 33.03 -26.44
C ARG A 173 33.71 33.56 -25.95
N LYS A 174 34.20 33.10 -24.79
CA LYS A 174 35.45 33.57 -24.20
C LYS A 174 36.67 33.27 -25.06
N PHE A 175 36.72 32.06 -25.63
CA PHE A 175 37.83 31.60 -26.45
C PHE A 175 37.66 31.93 -27.94
N ASN A 176 36.55 32.56 -28.33
CA ASN A 176 36.21 32.91 -29.71
C ASN A 176 36.32 31.69 -30.66
N ILE A 177 35.81 30.54 -30.22
CA ILE A 177 35.86 29.28 -30.99
C ILE A 177 34.78 29.32 -32.07
N ASP A 178 35.17 29.05 -33.31
CA ASP A 178 34.26 29.01 -34.46
C ASP A 178 33.37 27.75 -34.48
N ASP A 179 32.24 27.84 -35.17
CA ASP A 179 31.27 26.74 -35.30
C ASP A 179 31.77 25.59 -36.20
N GLN A 180 32.67 25.86 -37.15
CA GLN A 180 33.20 24.84 -38.05
C GLN A 180 34.07 23.82 -37.31
N SER A 181 34.71 24.24 -36.22
CA SER A 181 35.50 23.40 -35.32
C SER A 181 34.71 22.22 -34.69
N PHE A 182 33.38 22.20 -34.77
CA PHE A 182 32.53 21.15 -34.18
C PHE A 182 31.60 20.43 -35.18
N ALA A 183 31.83 20.58 -36.49
CA ALA A 183 30.92 20.08 -37.52
C ALA A 183 30.68 18.55 -37.44
N GLU A 184 31.71 17.75 -37.19
CA GLU A 184 31.60 16.29 -37.07
C GLU A 184 30.95 15.86 -35.73
N THR A 185 31.33 16.51 -34.63
CA THR A 185 30.80 16.19 -33.30
C THR A 185 29.32 16.51 -33.20
N SER A 186 28.90 17.67 -33.71
CA SER A 186 27.49 18.06 -33.74
C SER A 186 26.64 17.13 -34.61
N HIS A 187 27.18 16.68 -35.75
CA HIS A 187 26.54 15.69 -36.62
C HIS A 187 26.26 14.37 -35.88
N VAL A 188 27.27 13.79 -35.22
CA VAL A 188 27.11 12.53 -34.44
C VAL A 188 26.08 12.68 -33.32
N LEU A 189 26.09 13.80 -32.61
CA LEU A 189 25.16 14.06 -31.51
C LEU A 189 23.70 14.17 -32.01
N ILE A 190 23.48 14.83 -33.16
CA ILE A 190 22.15 14.93 -33.77
C ILE A 190 21.64 13.54 -34.18
N LEU A 191 22.45 12.74 -34.88
CA LEU A 191 22.06 11.40 -35.32
C LEU A 191 21.64 10.51 -34.15
N ASN A 192 22.41 10.50 -33.06
CA ASN A 192 22.11 9.67 -31.89
C ASN A 192 20.82 10.10 -31.18
N ASN A 193 20.55 11.41 -31.11
CA ASN A 193 19.33 11.92 -30.49
C ASN A 193 18.09 11.66 -31.36
N LEU A 194 18.19 11.81 -32.69
CA LEU A 194 17.10 11.43 -33.60
C LEU A 194 16.79 9.93 -33.52
N LYS A 195 17.80 9.05 -33.54
CA LYS A 195 17.63 7.59 -33.36
C LYS A 195 16.92 7.22 -32.05
N SER A 196 17.10 8.04 -31.01
CA SER A 196 16.50 7.82 -29.69
C SER A 196 15.12 8.48 -29.54
N GLY A 197 14.69 9.28 -30.53
CA GLY A 197 13.46 10.05 -30.52
C GLY A 197 13.53 11.39 -29.75
N ASN A 198 14.73 11.85 -29.37
CA ASN A 198 14.93 13.01 -28.50
C ASN A 198 15.09 14.33 -29.27
N VAL A 199 14.05 14.77 -29.98
CA VAL A 199 14.12 15.97 -30.83
C VAL A 199 14.43 17.27 -30.07
N ASN A 200 14.00 17.36 -28.80
CA ASN A 200 14.32 18.52 -27.95
C ASN A 200 15.84 18.74 -27.77
N ASN A 201 16.61 17.65 -27.67
CA ASN A 201 18.06 17.75 -27.58
C ASN A 201 18.68 18.17 -28.91
N VAL A 202 18.09 17.71 -30.03
CA VAL A 202 18.53 18.10 -31.37
C VAL A 202 18.39 19.61 -31.59
N VAL A 203 17.26 20.20 -31.19
CA VAL A 203 17.04 21.66 -31.25
C VAL A 203 18.06 22.41 -30.39
N LYS A 204 18.39 21.92 -29.19
CA LYS A 204 19.39 22.57 -28.33
C LYS A 204 20.82 22.43 -28.84
N ILE A 205 21.17 21.30 -29.45
CA ILE A 205 22.44 21.11 -30.16
C ILE A 205 22.52 22.08 -31.36
N GLN A 206 21.41 22.24 -32.08
CA GLN A 206 21.30 23.20 -33.18
C GLN A 206 21.61 24.64 -32.72
N GLU A 207 21.07 25.07 -31.59
CA GLU A 207 21.31 26.39 -31.01
C GLU A 207 22.78 26.63 -30.62
N VAL A 208 23.44 25.64 -29.98
CA VAL A 208 24.80 25.79 -29.48
C VAL A 208 25.83 25.88 -30.61
N PHE A 209 25.63 25.10 -31.66
CA PHE A 209 26.54 25.01 -32.81
C PHE A 209 26.07 25.84 -34.02
N SER A 210 25.04 26.67 -33.85
CA SER A 210 24.46 27.54 -34.88
C SER A 210 24.16 26.81 -36.20
N ILE A 211 23.61 25.59 -36.11
CA ILE A 211 23.35 24.75 -37.29
C ILE A 211 22.11 25.28 -38.02
N SER A 212 22.24 25.56 -39.32
CA SER A 212 21.12 26.06 -40.12
C SER A 212 20.01 25.01 -40.28
N ASP A 213 18.75 25.44 -40.33
CA ASP A 213 17.61 24.56 -40.59
C ASP A 213 17.78 23.82 -41.93
N GLU A 214 18.34 24.48 -42.96
CA GLU A 214 18.66 23.85 -44.26
C GLU A 214 19.56 22.61 -44.14
N LYS A 215 20.49 22.61 -43.18
CA LYS A 215 21.38 21.46 -42.94
C LYS A 215 20.67 20.30 -42.24
N LEU A 216 19.63 20.60 -41.45
CA LEU A 216 18.79 19.59 -40.80
C LEU A 216 17.80 18.93 -41.78
N LEU A 217 17.54 19.54 -42.93
CA LEU A 217 16.69 19.00 -44.01
C LEU A 217 17.45 18.05 -44.96
N SER A 218 18.64 17.58 -44.58
CA SER A 218 19.35 16.57 -45.38
C SER A 218 18.63 15.22 -45.34
N PRO A 219 18.70 14.41 -46.42
CA PRO A 219 17.99 13.12 -46.49
C PRO A 219 18.27 12.17 -45.32
N GLU A 220 19.50 12.22 -44.77
CA GLU A 220 19.90 11.39 -43.64
C GLU A 220 19.15 11.74 -42.35
N TYR A 221 19.03 13.03 -42.03
CA TYR A 221 18.32 13.47 -40.83
C TYR A 221 16.81 13.31 -40.98
N VAL A 222 16.27 13.57 -42.17
CA VAL A 222 14.86 13.38 -42.49
C VAL A 222 14.43 11.92 -42.28
N ALA A 223 15.19 10.95 -42.80
CA ALA A 223 14.88 9.53 -42.63
C ALA A 223 14.88 9.08 -41.15
N LEU A 224 15.80 9.61 -40.35
CA LEU A 224 15.82 9.33 -38.91
C LEU A 224 14.71 10.07 -38.15
N ALA A 225 14.34 11.25 -38.60
CA ALA A 225 13.23 12.01 -38.04
C ALA A 225 11.87 11.31 -38.28
N GLU A 226 11.68 10.63 -39.41
CA GLU A 226 10.51 9.78 -39.67
C GLU A 226 10.42 8.60 -38.69
N GLN A 227 11.55 7.96 -38.37
CA GLN A 227 11.59 6.91 -37.35
C GLN A 227 11.30 7.46 -35.96
N ALA A 228 11.87 8.63 -35.64
CA ALA A 228 11.62 9.34 -34.39
C ALA A 228 10.15 9.75 -34.26
N LEU A 229 9.49 10.11 -35.37
CA LEU A 229 8.08 10.48 -35.42
C LEU A 229 7.20 9.32 -34.95
N LEU A 230 7.40 8.12 -35.51
CA LEU A 230 6.67 6.90 -35.11
C LEU A 230 6.92 6.54 -33.64
N ALA A 231 8.19 6.57 -33.20
CA ALA A 231 8.53 6.26 -31.82
C ALA A 231 7.89 7.25 -30.82
N ASN A 232 7.84 8.54 -31.16
CA ASN A 232 7.18 9.54 -30.32
C ASN A 232 5.66 9.43 -30.36
N PHE A 233 5.08 9.00 -31.49
CA PHE A 233 3.67 8.67 -31.59
C PHE A 233 3.30 7.54 -30.63
N GLU A 234 3.98 6.40 -30.68
CA GLU A 234 3.75 5.26 -29.77
C GLU A 234 3.95 5.63 -28.27
N ARG A 235 4.80 6.63 -28.00
CA ARG A 235 4.99 7.19 -26.65
C ARG A 235 3.89 8.16 -26.22
N GLY A 236 3.10 8.71 -27.14
CA GLY A 236 2.07 9.73 -26.87
C GLY A 236 2.63 11.17 -26.76
N ASN A 237 3.83 11.43 -27.30
CA ASN A 237 4.52 12.71 -27.12
C ASN A 237 4.19 13.71 -28.24
N LYS A 238 3.09 14.45 -28.09
CA LYS A 238 2.60 15.44 -29.07
C LYS A 238 3.62 16.56 -29.35
N ASP A 239 4.23 17.12 -28.32
CA ASP A 239 5.20 18.22 -28.46
C ASP A 239 6.40 17.83 -29.32
N SER A 240 6.90 16.60 -29.18
CA SER A 240 8.01 16.11 -29.99
C SER A 240 7.60 15.89 -31.45
N ILE A 241 6.36 15.43 -31.70
CA ILE A 241 5.82 15.26 -33.06
C ILE A 241 5.72 16.63 -33.75
N GLU A 242 5.21 17.65 -33.07
CA GLU A 242 5.12 19.02 -33.60
C GLU A 242 6.51 19.58 -33.94
N LYS A 243 7.49 19.40 -33.05
CA LYS A 243 8.88 19.83 -33.30
C LYS A 243 9.55 19.08 -34.44
N ILE A 244 9.27 17.79 -34.60
CA ILE A 244 9.76 17.00 -35.74
C ILE A 244 9.17 17.55 -37.05
N LYS A 245 7.86 17.84 -37.09
CA LYS A 245 7.22 18.51 -38.22
C LYS A 245 7.91 19.83 -38.53
N GLU A 246 8.06 20.71 -37.55
CA GLU A 246 8.63 22.04 -37.78
C GLU A 246 10.06 22.01 -38.31
N LYS A 247 10.88 21.06 -37.84
CA LYS A 247 12.33 21.07 -38.08
C LYS A 247 12.81 20.13 -39.18
N PHE A 248 12.10 19.03 -39.42
CA PHE A 248 12.56 17.96 -40.31
C PHE A 248 11.53 17.58 -41.37
N LEU A 249 10.23 17.72 -41.06
CA LEU A 249 9.14 17.26 -41.93
C LEU A 249 8.08 18.37 -42.10
N PRO A 250 8.43 19.55 -42.67
CA PRO A 250 7.53 20.70 -42.69
C PRO A 250 6.23 20.44 -43.48
N ASP A 251 6.27 19.54 -44.45
CA ASP A 251 5.13 19.14 -45.27
C ASP A 251 4.26 18.04 -44.63
N LEU A 252 4.60 17.56 -43.42
CA LEU A 252 3.83 16.53 -42.72
C LEU A 252 2.47 17.07 -42.25
N ASP A 253 1.40 16.41 -42.68
CA ASP A 253 0.09 16.53 -42.04
C ASP A 253 0.04 15.61 -40.82
N ILE A 254 0.19 16.18 -39.62
CA ILE A 254 0.15 15.43 -38.36
C ILE A 254 -1.20 14.75 -38.17
N THR A 255 -2.30 15.41 -38.52
CA THR A 255 -3.64 14.86 -38.34
C THR A 255 -3.81 13.63 -39.21
N GLU A 256 -3.45 13.69 -40.49
CA GLU A 256 -3.54 12.54 -41.39
C GLU A 256 -2.59 11.41 -40.99
N PHE A 257 -1.38 11.75 -40.54
CA PHE A 257 -0.42 10.78 -40.00
C PHE A 257 -0.99 10.03 -38.79
N VAL A 258 -1.49 10.76 -37.78
CA VAL A 258 -2.08 10.19 -36.56
C VAL A 258 -3.23 9.25 -36.92
N LYS A 259 -4.15 9.68 -37.79
CA LYS A 259 -5.29 8.87 -38.23
C LYS A 259 -4.85 7.59 -38.93
N THR A 260 -3.88 7.68 -39.83
CA THR A 260 -3.35 6.54 -40.59
C THR A 260 -2.71 5.51 -39.67
N GLN A 261 -1.82 5.95 -38.77
CA GLN A 261 -1.12 5.06 -37.85
C GLN A 261 -2.09 4.42 -36.85
N TYR A 262 -3.01 5.23 -36.29
CA TYR A 262 -4.01 4.75 -35.34
C TYR A 262 -4.91 3.67 -35.96
N THR A 263 -5.38 3.88 -37.19
CA THR A 263 -6.17 2.90 -37.95
C THR A 263 -5.36 1.64 -38.24
N GLY A 264 -4.07 1.78 -38.57
CA GLY A 264 -3.15 0.66 -38.72
C GLY A 264 -3.09 -0.20 -37.46
N TYR A 265 -2.94 0.40 -36.28
CA TYR A 265 -2.91 -0.32 -35.01
C TYR A 265 -4.23 -1.00 -34.65
N ILE A 266 -5.38 -0.42 -35.02
CA ILE A 266 -6.69 -1.10 -34.92
C ILE A 266 -6.71 -2.37 -35.77
N ASN A 267 -6.27 -2.28 -37.03
CA ASN A 267 -6.24 -3.42 -37.96
C ASN A 267 -5.26 -4.51 -37.50
N GLU A 268 -4.11 -4.12 -36.95
CA GLU A 268 -3.10 -5.02 -36.38
C GLU A 268 -3.48 -5.58 -35.00
N ARG A 269 -4.58 -5.09 -34.40
CA ARG A 269 -5.08 -5.51 -33.08
C ARG A 269 -4.13 -5.19 -31.92
N LYS A 270 -3.38 -4.08 -32.01
CA LYS A 270 -2.51 -3.58 -30.94
C LYS A 270 -3.30 -2.76 -29.92
N TRP A 271 -4.17 -3.43 -29.16
CA TRP A 271 -5.19 -2.79 -28.32
C TRP A 271 -4.64 -1.91 -27.20
N ASP A 272 -3.46 -2.23 -26.68
CA ASP A 272 -2.73 -1.42 -25.71
C ASP A 272 -2.38 -0.03 -26.29
N LEU A 273 -1.83 0.00 -27.51
CA LEU A 273 -1.55 1.25 -28.23
C LEU A 273 -2.84 1.98 -28.61
N VAL A 274 -3.86 1.26 -29.08
CA VAL A 274 -5.16 1.87 -29.44
C VAL A 274 -5.78 2.61 -28.25
N ILE A 275 -5.79 2.01 -27.05
CA ILE A 275 -6.34 2.67 -25.86
C ILE A 275 -5.41 3.80 -25.36
N LYS A 276 -4.09 3.58 -25.34
CA LYS A 276 -3.12 4.60 -24.93
C LYS A 276 -3.20 5.84 -25.81
N LEU A 277 -3.20 5.68 -27.13
CA LEU A 277 -3.13 6.79 -28.08
C LEU A 277 -4.45 7.58 -28.14
N LYS A 278 -5.59 6.91 -27.90
CA LYS A 278 -6.90 7.56 -27.74
C LYS A 278 -6.86 8.71 -26.73
N SER A 279 -6.21 8.50 -25.58
CA SER A 279 -6.15 9.50 -24.51
C SER A 279 -5.15 10.63 -24.77
N HIS A 280 -4.20 10.45 -25.71
CA HIS A 280 -3.14 11.41 -26.00
C HIS A 280 -3.43 12.25 -27.26
N PHE A 281 -4.26 11.73 -28.18
CA PHE A 281 -4.60 12.38 -29.44
C PHE A 281 -6.11 12.46 -29.62
N SER A 282 -6.65 13.68 -29.57
CA SER A 282 -8.09 13.95 -29.74
C SER A 282 -8.67 13.42 -31.05
N GLU A 283 -7.85 13.33 -32.09
CA GLU A 283 -8.17 12.89 -33.44
C GLU A 283 -8.45 11.38 -33.50
N CYS A 284 -7.96 10.62 -32.53
CA CYS A 284 -8.19 9.19 -32.40
C CYS A 284 -9.58 8.87 -31.82
N GLU A 285 -10.15 9.78 -31.02
CA GLU A 285 -11.42 9.55 -30.33
C GLU A 285 -12.57 9.25 -31.31
N PRO A 286 -12.82 10.04 -32.36
CA PRO A 286 -13.91 9.75 -33.30
C PRO A 286 -13.73 8.40 -34.03
N ILE A 287 -12.50 8.07 -34.43
CA ILE A 287 -12.17 6.80 -35.10
C ILE A 287 -12.44 5.62 -34.16
N PHE A 288 -12.00 5.76 -32.91
CA PHE A 288 -12.24 4.75 -31.89
C PHE A 288 -13.74 4.55 -31.66
N GLN A 289 -14.50 5.63 -31.48
CA GLN A 289 -15.94 5.55 -31.21
C GLN A 289 -16.71 4.93 -32.37
N GLU A 290 -16.38 5.28 -33.62
CA GLU A 290 -16.99 4.68 -34.81
C GLU A 290 -16.69 3.18 -34.90
N PHE A 291 -15.42 2.79 -34.80
CA PHE A 291 -15.00 1.38 -34.79
C PHE A 291 -15.68 0.60 -33.65
N PHE A 292 -15.70 1.19 -32.46
CA PHE A 292 -16.27 0.58 -31.28
C PHE A 292 -17.79 0.38 -31.39
N ALA A 293 -18.51 1.37 -31.91
CA ALA A 293 -19.93 1.28 -32.19
C ALA A 293 -20.23 0.22 -33.27
N GLU A 294 -19.42 0.17 -34.33
CA GLU A 294 -19.55 -0.86 -35.37
C GLU A 294 -19.40 -2.28 -34.79
N GLN A 295 -18.37 -2.51 -33.97
CA GLN A 295 -18.20 -3.82 -33.33
C GLN A 295 -19.40 -4.18 -32.44
N LYS A 296 -19.98 -3.21 -31.72
CA LYS A 296 -21.19 -3.43 -30.92
C LYS A 296 -22.38 -3.81 -31.79
N GLU A 297 -22.60 -3.14 -32.90
CA GLU A 297 -23.70 -3.47 -33.82
C GLU A 297 -23.52 -4.86 -34.44
N ILE A 298 -22.29 -5.23 -34.84
CA ILE A 298 -21.98 -6.59 -35.33
C ILE A 298 -22.34 -7.64 -34.28
N THR A 299 -22.07 -7.37 -32.99
CA THR A 299 -22.43 -8.31 -31.92
C THR A 299 -23.93 -8.44 -31.67
N LYS A 300 -24.70 -7.38 -31.96
CA LYS A 300 -26.17 -7.33 -31.80
C LYS A 300 -26.93 -7.89 -33.00
N ASN A 301 -26.30 -8.00 -34.18
CA ASN A 301 -26.96 -8.44 -35.40
C ASN A 301 -27.11 -9.97 -35.49
N ASN A 302 -28.33 -10.47 -35.28
CA ASN A 302 -28.62 -11.92 -35.30
C ASN A 302 -28.60 -12.58 -36.68
N GLU A 303 -28.54 -11.81 -37.76
CA GLU A 303 -28.46 -12.31 -39.13
C GLU A 303 -27.03 -12.67 -39.54
N LEU A 304 -26.02 -12.22 -38.79
CA LEU A 304 -24.61 -12.49 -39.07
C LEU A 304 -24.15 -13.87 -38.57
N PRO A 305 -23.26 -14.58 -39.31
CA PRO A 305 -22.69 -15.84 -38.87
C PRO A 305 -21.99 -15.73 -37.51
N PHE A 306 -22.12 -16.77 -36.66
CA PHE A 306 -21.48 -16.80 -35.34
C PHE A 306 -19.96 -16.54 -35.40
N ALA A 307 -19.28 -17.00 -36.44
CA ALA A 307 -17.84 -16.77 -36.60
C ALA A 307 -17.47 -15.29 -36.74
N GLU A 308 -18.35 -14.49 -37.35
CA GLU A 308 -18.15 -13.06 -37.57
C GLU A 308 -18.44 -12.26 -36.30
N ARG A 309 -19.56 -12.57 -35.64
CA ARG A 309 -19.89 -12.04 -34.31
C ARG A 309 -18.84 -12.38 -33.26
N ARG A 310 -18.31 -13.61 -33.31
CA ARG A 310 -17.20 -14.04 -32.46
C ARG A 310 -15.95 -13.19 -32.63
N LYS A 311 -15.60 -12.76 -33.85
CA LYS A 311 -14.47 -11.85 -34.06
C LYS A 311 -14.73 -10.50 -33.38
N ALA A 312 -15.94 -9.95 -33.49
CA ALA A 312 -16.31 -8.71 -32.81
C ALA A 312 -16.25 -8.87 -31.27
N PHE A 313 -16.72 -9.99 -30.71
CA PHE A 313 -16.54 -10.30 -29.29
C PHE A 313 -15.07 -10.42 -28.88
N ASP A 314 -14.23 -11.05 -29.70
CA ASP A 314 -12.78 -11.16 -29.46
C ASP A 314 -12.12 -9.76 -29.41
N ILE A 315 -12.55 -8.85 -30.28
CA ILE A 315 -12.09 -7.45 -30.34
C ILE A 315 -12.54 -6.69 -29.09
N LEU A 316 -13.84 -6.68 -28.78
CA LEU A 316 -14.39 -5.97 -27.61
C LEU A 316 -13.79 -6.49 -26.29
N ALA A 317 -13.57 -7.79 -26.15
CA ALA A 317 -12.86 -8.37 -25.01
C ALA A 317 -11.39 -7.91 -24.94
N GLY A 318 -10.73 -7.77 -26.09
CA GLY A 318 -9.38 -7.23 -26.21
C GLY A 318 -9.28 -5.77 -25.76
N LEU A 319 -10.22 -4.93 -26.19
CA LEU A 319 -10.32 -3.53 -25.77
C LEU A 319 -10.59 -3.40 -24.27
N THR A 320 -11.53 -4.20 -23.74
CA THR A 320 -11.88 -4.19 -22.31
C THR A 320 -10.68 -4.57 -21.44
N LYS A 321 -9.88 -5.55 -21.86
CA LYS A 321 -8.64 -5.95 -21.16
C LYS A 321 -7.57 -4.87 -21.12
N ASN A 322 -7.64 -3.89 -22.03
CA ASN A 322 -6.64 -2.84 -22.17
C ASN A 322 -7.14 -1.46 -21.69
N GLY A 323 -8.30 -1.38 -21.06
CA GLY A 323 -8.75 -0.17 -20.35
C GLY A 323 -10.14 0.35 -20.71
N GLU A 324 -10.84 -0.24 -21.69
CA GLU A 324 -12.19 0.19 -22.07
C GLU A 324 -13.28 -0.46 -21.19
N ALA A 325 -13.53 0.12 -20.01
CA ALA A 325 -14.43 -0.44 -19.00
C ALA A 325 -15.92 -0.43 -19.42
N SER A 326 -16.32 0.47 -20.33
CA SER A 326 -17.72 0.65 -20.73
C SER A 326 -18.36 -0.62 -21.34
N VAL A 327 -17.58 -1.44 -22.05
CA VAL A 327 -18.04 -2.74 -22.59
C VAL A 327 -18.35 -3.73 -21.47
N GLY A 328 -17.45 -3.80 -20.48
CA GLY A 328 -17.58 -4.74 -19.37
C GLY A 328 -18.85 -4.48 -18.58
N GLN A 329 -19.19 -3.20 -18.39
CA GLN A 329 -20.41 -2.77 -17.72
C GLN A 329 -21.66 -3.08 -18.56
N GLU A 330 -21.72 -2.67 -19.84
CA GLU A 330 -22.87 -2.93 -20.72
C GLU A 330 -23.15 -4.45 -20.86
N PHE A 331 -22.10 -5.27 -21.03
CA PHE A 331 -22.26 -6.73 -21.09
C PHE A 331 -22.62 -7.34 -19.74
N SER A 332 -22.15 -6.77 -18.63
CA SER A 332 -22.60 -7.18 -17.29
C SER A 332 -24.08 -6.86 -17.09
N GLU A 333 -24.58 -5.72 -17.58
CA GLU A 333 -26.00 -5.36 -17.55
C GLU A 333 -26.85 -6.30 -18.41
N ILE A 334 -26.41 -6.59 -19.64
CA ILE A 334 -27.07 -7.55 -20.54
C ILE A 334 -27.18 -8.93 -19.89
N ILE A 335 -26.09 -9.43 -19.28
CA ILE A 335 -26.08 -10.71 -18.58
C ILE A 335 -26.90 -10.68 -17.29
N SER A 336 -26.84 -9.58 -16.53
CA SER A 336 -27.60 -9.45 -15.29
C SER A 336 -29.11 -9.35 -15.55
N ALA A 337 -29.52 -8.74 -16.67
CA ALA A 337 -30.92 -8.69 -17.09
C ALA A 337 -31.49 -10.09 -17.35
N ARG A 338 -30.66 -11.05 -17.77
CA ARG A 338 -31.08 -12.44 -17.97
C ARG A 338 -31.59 -13.10 -16.69
N ALA A 339 -31.05 -12.72 -15.53
CA ALA A 339 -31.53 -13.18 -14.22
C ALA A 339 -33.00 -12.84 -13.96
N LYS A 340 -33.60 -11.90 -14.72
CA LYS A 340 -34.98 -11.41 -14.56
C LYS A 340 -35.95 -11.84 -15.67
N GLN A 341 -35.49 -12.58 -16.68
CA GLN A 341 -36.28 -12.91 -17.89
C GLN A 341 -36.64 -14.41 -17.97
N LYS A 342 -37.76 -14.77 -18.60
CA LYS A 342 -38.15 -16.17 -18.90
C LYS A 342 -37.35 -16.75 -20.07
N GLU A 343 -37.32 -18.07 -20.21
CA GLU A 343 -36.59 -18.80 -21.27
C GLU A 343 -36.98 -18.34 -22.69
N ILE A 344 -35.99 -18.33 -23.59
CA ILE A 344 -36.20 -18.12 -25.02
C ILE A 344 -36.25 -19.51 -25.66
N ALA A 345 -37.43 -19.90 -26.13
CA ALA A 345 -37.78 -21.27 -26.51
C ALA A 345 -36.85 -21.92 -27.57
N ASP A 346 -36.15 -21.10 -28.36
CA ASP A 346 -35.29 -21.56 -29.46
C ASP A 346 -33.77 -21.45 -29.17
N SER A 347 -33.36 -21.14 -27.95
CA SER A 347 -31.94 -21.06 -27.57
C SER A 347 -31.40 -22.39 -27.03
N LYS A 348 -30.26 -22.84 -27.57
CA LYS A 348 -29.56 -24.05 -27.12
C LYS A 348 -29.06 -23.98 -25.67
N TRP A 349 -28.76 -22.78 -25.18
CA TRP A 349 -28.21 -22.57 -23.84
C TRP A 349 -29.08 -21.67 -22.96
N GLY A 350 -30.29 -21.34 -23.42
CA GLY A 350 -31.18 -20.40 -22.75
C GLY A 350 -30.67 -18.96 -22.73
N LEU A 351 -29.73 -18.60 -23.60
CA LEU A 351 -29.24 -17.24 -23.84
C LEU A 351 -29.61 -16.82 -25.26
N ASP A 352 -30.12 -15.61 -25.46
CA ASP A 352 -30.18 -15.06 -26.83
C ASP A 352 -28.75 -14.80 -27.34
N PRO A 353 -28.56 -14.59 -28.65
CA PRO A 353 -27.21 -14.43 -29.18
C PRO A 353 -26.44 -13.21 -28.65
N LEU A 354 -27.13 -12.14 -28.22
CA LEU A 354 -26.50 -10.97 -27.59
C LEU A 354 -26.00 -11.35 -26.19
N GLN A 355 -26.80 -12.10 -25.43
CA GLN A 355 -26.44 -12.66 -24.13
C GLN A 355 -25.34 -13.71 -24.23
N GLU A 356 -25.35 -14.61 -25.22
CA GLU A 356 -24.24 -15.55 -25.47
C GLU A 356 -22.94 -14.80 -25.72
N GLY A 357 -23.02 -13.72 -26.48
CA GLY A 357 -21.94 -12.80 -26.74
C GLY A 357 -21.33 -12.14 -25.52
N ALA A 358 -22.20 -11.53 -24.72
CA ALA A 358 -21.83 -10.94 -23.45
C ALA A 358 -21.22 -12.01 -22.52
N PHE A 359 -21.81 -13.20 -22.44
CA PHE A 359 -21.31 -14.33 -21.66
C PHE A 359 -19.89 -14.73 -22.09
N TYR A 360 -19.64 -14.91 -23.39
CA TYR A 360 -18.31 -15.25 -23.90
C TYR A 360 -17.26 -14.17 -23.58
N THR A 361 -17.66 -12.90 -23.65
CA THR A 361 -16.78 -11.78 -23.33
C THR A 361 -16.44 -11.78 -21.84
N LEU A 362 -17.43 -11.80 -20.97
CA LEU A 362 -17.24 -11.81 -19.51
C LEU A 362 -16.47 -13.04 -19.03
N MET A 363 -16.65 -14.20 -19.68
CA MET A 363 -15.90 -15.43 -19.36
C MET A 363 -14.39 -15.31 -19.57
N ARG A 364 -13.93 -14.32 -20.34
CA ARG A 364 -12.50 -14.05 -20.60
C ARG A 364 -11.94 -12.88 -19.81
N LEU A 365 -12.80 -12.13 -19.13
CA LEU A 365 -12.46 -11.04 -18.24
C LEU A 365 -12.37 -11.59 -16.82
N ASP A 366 -11.38 -11.16 -16.05
CA ASP A 366 -11.25 -11.55 -14.64
C ASP A 366 -11.27 -10.31 -13.74
N ASN A 367 -12.35 -9.53 -13.90
CA ASN A 367 -12.65 -8.40 -13.02
C ASN A 367 -13.93 -8.69 -12.23
N SER A 368 -14.08 -7.98 -11.11
CA SER A 368 -15.16 -8.21 -10.16
C SER A 368 -16.57 -7.97 -10.75
N ASP A 369 -16.76 -7.08 -11.75
CA ASP A 369 -18.09 -6.84 -12.36
C ASP A 369 -18.51 -8.02 -13.21
N SER A 370 -17.59 -8.43 -14.08
CA SER A 370 -17.76 -9.59 -14.94
C SER A 370 -18.01 -10.84 -14.10
N ASN A 371 -17.23 -11.04 -13.03
CA ASN A 371 -17.37 -12.19 -12.14
C ASN A 371 -18.71 -12.18 -11.39
N ARG A 372 -19.18 -11.02 -10.92
CA ARG A 372 -20.49 -10.88 -10.26
C ARG A 372 -21.65 -11.16 -11.21
N ALA A 373 -21.64 -10.56 -12.40
CA ALA A 373 -22.68 -10.78 -13.41
C ALA A 373 -22.75 -12.26 -13.82
N LEU A 374 -21.60 -12.91 -14.02
CA LEU A 374 -21.54 -14.34 -14.31
C LEU A 374 -22.04 -15.18 -13.13
N PHE A 375 -21.62 -14.88 -11.90
CA PHE A 375 -22.03 -15.63 -10.72
C PHE A 375 -23.55 -15.60 -10.52
N GLY A 376 -24.20 -14.46 -10.85
CA GLY A 376 -25.65 -14.33 -10.86
C GLY A 376 -26.38 -15.36 -11.74
N LEU A 377 -25.77 -15.80 -12.85
CA LEU A 377 -26.35 -16.81 -13.73
C LEU A 377 -26.44 -18.20 -13.08
N VAL A 378 -25.58 -18.49 -12.10
CA VAL A 378 -25.56 -19.79 -11.40
C VAL A 378 -26.89 -20.03 -10.67
N PHE A 379 -27.50 -18.95 -10.15
CA PHE A 379 -28.72 -19.00 -9.36
C PHE A 379 -30.00 -19.04 -10.21
N ASN A 380 -29.92 -18.82 -11.52
CA ASN A 380 -31.10 -18.78 -12.38
C ASN A 380 -31.52 -20.19 -12.83
N GLU A 381 -32.73 -20.60 -12.51
CA GLU A 381 -33.29 -21.92 -12.88
C GLU A 381 -33.33 -22.15 -14.40
N ASN A 382 -33.49 -21.09 -15.19
CA ASN A 382 -33.67 -21.14 -16.65
C ASN A 382 -32.35 -21.10 -17.45
N ILE A 383 -31.22 -21.31 -16.78
CA ILE A 383 -29.89 -21.35 -17.41
C ILE A 383 -29.38 -22.79 -17.48
N ASP A 384 -28.85 -23.18 -18.64
CA ASP A 384 -28.31 -24.52 -18.85
C ASP A 384 -27.19 -24.86 -17.86
N SER A 385 -27.22 -26.10 -17.34
CA SER A 385 -26.22 -26.62 -16.38
C SER A 385 -24.77 -26.50 -16.87
N THR A 386 -24.53 -26.54 -18.19
CA THR A 386 -23.20 -26.39 -18.79
C THR A 386 -22.68 -24.95 -18.64
N ILE A 387 -23.56 -23.94 -18.75
CA ILE A 387 -23.19 -22.55 -18.48
C ILE A 387 -22.85 -22.38 -17.01
N LYS A 388 -23.71 -22.85 -16.11
CA LYS A 388 -23.48 -22.75 -14.66
C LYS A 388 -22.16 -23.40 -14.26
N TYR A 389 -21.88 -24.58 -14.82
CA TYR A 389 -20.61 -25.28 -14.65
C TYR A 389 -19.42 -24.49 -15.17
N ALA A 390 -19.50 -23.92 -16.38
CA ALA A 390 -18.43 -23.12 -16.94
C ALA A 390 -18.14 -21.87 -16.08
N VAL A 391 -19.18 -21.20 -15.59
CA VAL A 391 -19.07 -20.06 -14.67
C VAL A 391 -18.36 -20.47 -13.39
N LEU A 392 -18.87 -21.48 -12.65
CA LEU A 392 -18.26 -21.89 -11.39
C LEU A 392 -16.81 -22.34 -11.61
N LYS A 393 -16.52 -23.12 -12.65
CA LYS A 393 -15.16 -23.54 -12.99
C LYS A 393 -14.22 -22.35 -13.24
N LYS A 394 -14.71 -21.25 -13.83
CA LYS A 394 -13.95 -20.01 -13.98
C LYS A 394 -13.71 -19.34 -12.63
N LEU A 395 -14.75 -19.15 -11.83
CA LEU A 395 -14.68 -18.41 -10.56
C LEU A 395 -13.84 -19.15 -9.50
N LEU A 396 -13.80 -20.48 -9.56
CA LEU A 396 -13.06 -21.34 -8.64
C LEU A 396 -11.57 -21.51 -8.98
N ARG A 397 -11.05 -20.92 -10.07
CA ARG A 397 -9.62 -21.04 -10.41
C ARG A 397 -8.75 -20.35 -9.37
N ASN A 398 -7.56 -20.90 -9.08
CA ASN A 398 -6.67 -20.40 -8.02
C ASN A 398 -6.26 -18.93 -8.18
N ASP A 399 -6.25 -18.39 -9.40
CA ASP A 399 -5.93 -16.99 -9.74
C ASP A 399 -7.11 -16.01 -9.52
N SER A 400 -8.34 -16.50 -9.44
CA SER A 400 -9.54 -15.70 -9.16
C SER A 400 -9.68 -15.40 -7.66
N GLY A 401 -9.61 -14.12 -7.30
CA GLY A 401 -9.83 -13.59 -5.94
C GLY A 401 -11.28 -13.17 -5.65
N PHE A 402 -12.23 -13.51 -6.52
CA PHE A 402 -13.63 -13.08 -6.40
C PHE A 402 -14.38 -13.73 -5.23
N LEU A 403 -14.14 -15.02 -4.97
CA LEU A 403 -14.75 -15.77 -3.86
C LEU A 403 -13.76 -15.84 -2.70
N ASN A 404 -14.25 -15.73 -1.46
CA ASN A 404 -13.42 -15.98 -0.28
C ASN A 404 -12.93 -17.44 -0.26
N SER A 405 -11.80 -17.70 0.40
CA SER A 405 -11.13 -19.01 0.38
C SER A 405 -12.05 -20.15 0.84
N GLN A 406 -12.76 -19.97 1.94
CA GLN A 406 -13.63 -21.00 2.51
C GLN A 406 -14.83 -21.35 1.60
N LEU A 407 -15.53 -20.34 1.07
CA LEU A 407 -16.63 -20.52 0.13
C LEU A 407 -16.14 -21.14 -1.18
N LYS A 408 -14.95 -20.74 -1.64
CA LYS A 408 -14.31 -21.32 -2.82
C LYS A 408 -14.02 -22.79 -2.61
N GLU A 409 -13.48 -23.18 -1.46
CA GLU A 409 -13.26 -24.60 -1.11
C GLU A 409 -14.57 -25.38 -1.04
N ASN A 410 -15.59 -24.84 -0.37
CA ASN A 410 -16.90 -25.48 -0.22
C ASN A 410 -17.60 -25.67 -1.58
N LEU A 411 -17.60 -24.63 -2.42
CA LEU A 411 -18.16 -24.71 -3.78
C LEU A 411 -17.33 -25.61 -4.70
N HIS A 412 -16.01 -25.68 -4.50
CA HIS A 412 -15.16 -26.62 -5.21
C HIS A 412 -15.51 -28.06 -4.82
N ALA A 413 -15.64 -28.36 -3.53
CA ALA A 413 -16.07 -29.67 -3.06
C ALA A 413 -17.45 -30.06 -3.65
N TRP A 414 -18.43 -29.15 -3.58
CA TRP A 414 -19.76 -29.36 -4.18
C TRP A 414 -19.69 -29.59 -5.70
N LEU A 415 -18.99 -28.74 -6.45
CA LEU A 415 -18.91 -28.81 -7.92
C LEU A 415 -18.30 -30.12 -8.42
N TYR A 416 -17.36 -30.69 -7.67
CA TYR A 416 -16.65 -31.91 -8.03
C TYR A 416 -17.18 -33.16 -7.32
N SER A 417 -18.22 -33.05 -6.49
CA SER A 417 -18.89 -34.18 -5.83
C SER A 417 -19.72 -35.04 -6.81
N THR A 418 -20.15 -34.48 -7.93
CA THR A 418 -20.98 -35.16 -8.95
C THR A 418 -20.75 -34.56 -10.34
N SER A 419 -21.24 -35.22 -11.39
CA SER A 419 -21.12 -34.67 -12.75
C SER A 419 -22.08 -33.49 -12.96
N PRO A 420 -21.78 -32.52 -13.85
CA PRO A 420 -22.60 -31.30 -14.00
C PRO A 420 -24.05 -31.55 -14.42
N LYS A 421 -24.30 -32.68 -15.10
CA LYS A 421 -25.64 -33.12 -15.52
C LYS A 421 -26.42 -33.85 -14.41
N GLN A 422 -25.71 -34.30 -13.38
CA GLN A 422 -26.28 -35.01 -12.22
C GLN A 422 -26.33 -34.12 -10.97
N ALA A 423 -25.66 -32.97 -10.98
CA ALA A 423 -25.73 -31.97 -9.92
C ALA A 423 -27.13 -31.35 -9.85
N ASP A 424 -27.69 -31.28 -8.63
CA ASP A 424 -28.91 -30.54 -8.38
C ASP A 424 -28.59 -29.05 -8.23
N TRP A 425 -28.65 -28.32 -9.33
CA TRP A 425 -28.33 -26.89 -9.35
C TRP A 425 -29.27 -26.03 -8.50
N HIS A 426 -30.39 -26.57 -8.00
CA HIS A 426 -31.25 -25.86 -7.05
C HIS A 426 -30.59 -25.69 -5.68
N ASP A 427 -29.60 -26.50 -5.33
CA ASP A 427 -28.79 -26.32 -4.10
C ASP A 427 -28.11 -24.94 -4.07
N MET A 428 -27.79 -24.37 -5.24
CA MET A 428 -27.19 -23.04 -5.34
C MET A 428 -28.16 -21.92 -4.91
N GLN A 429 -29.47 -22.16 -4.88
CA GLN A 429 -30.45 -21.17 -4.43
C GLN A 429 -30.22 -20.78 -2.97
N PHE A 430 -29.83 -21.72 -2.10
CA PHE A 430 -29.52 -21.40 -0.71
C PHE A 430 -28.41 -20.35 -0.61
N ILE A 431 -27.36 -20.47 -1.42
CA ILE A 431 -26.27 -19.48 -1.48
C ILE A 431 -26.77 -18.14 -2.03
N GLY A 432 -27.63 -18.18 -3.05
CA GLY A 432 -28.28 -16.98 -3.60
C GLY A 432 -29.16 -16.25 -2.58
N GLU A 433 -29.92 -16.97 -1.75
CA GLU A 433 -30.77 -16.41 -0.70
C GLU A 433 -29.97 -15.89 0.50
N ILE A 434 -28.89 -16.59 0.89
CA ILE A 434 -27.94 -16.08 1.91
C ILE A 434 -27.35 -14.74 1.45
N GLN A 435 -27.03 -14.59 0.16
CA GLN A 435 -26.50 -13.32 -0.36
C GLN A 435 -27.48 -12.15 -0.23
N LYS A 436 -28.79 -12.41 -0.08
CA LYS A 436 -29.83 -11.39 0.12
C LYS A 436 -30.00 -10.97 1.59
N ILE A 437 -29.31 -11.61 2.54
CA ILE A 437 -29.33 -11.21 3.95
C ILE A 437 -28.81 -9.75 4.06
N PRO A 438 -29.58 -8.81 4.63
CA PRO A 438 -29.19 -7.40 4.70
C PRO A 438 -27.90 -7.16 5.49
N SER A 439 -27.79 -7.80 6.66
CA SER A 439 -26.61 -7.69 7.53
C SER A 439 -25.39 -8.33 6.87
N LYS A 440 -24.38 -7.50 6.56
CA LYS A 440 -23.09 -7.95 5.98
C LYS A 440 -22.40 -8.96 6.90
N GLU A 441 -22.34 -8.68 8.18
CA GLU A 441 -21.74 -9.58 9.17
C GLU A 441 -22.46 -10.94 9.19
N LEU A 442 -23.80 -10.93 9.25
CA LEU A 442 -24.59 -12.16 9.32
C LEU A 442 -24.49 -12.94 8.01
N ARG A 443 -24.49 -12.26 6.86
CA ARG A 443 -24.29 -12.87 5.53
C ARG A 443 -22.91 -13.52 5.42
N ASP A 444 -21.86 -12.82 5.80
CA ASP A 444 -20.48 -13.31 5.69
C ASP A 444 -20.27 -14.52 6.63
N LYS A 445 -20.77 -14.46 7.87
CA LYS A 445 -20.78 -15.61 8.79
C LYS A 445 -21.59 -16.79 8.21
N SER A 446 -22.78 -16.53 7.68
CA SER A 446 -23.64 -17.56 7.09
C SER A 446 -23.00 -18.25 5.88
N LEU A 447 -22.18 -17.54 5.09
CA LEU A 447 -21.40 -18.09 3.98
C LEU A 447 -20.14 -18.83 4.44
N LYS A 448 -19.53 -18.43 5.56
CA LYS A 448 -18.40 -19.12 6.18
C LYS A 448 -18.81 -20.48 6.75
N SER A 449 -19.96 -20.54 7.43
CA SER A 449 -20.47 -21.73 8.12
C SER A 449 -21.13 -22.78 7.20
N LEU A 450 -20.65 -22.93 5.96
CA LEU A 450 -21.18 -23.88 4.96
C LEU A 450 -20.33 -25.16 4.85
N SER A 451 -19.73 -25.62 5.94
CA SER A 451 -18.89 -26.83 5.98
C SER A 451 -19.63 -28.08 5.50
N ILE A 452 -20.95 -28.12 5.62
CA ILE A 452 -21.77 -29.21 5.10
C ILE A 452 -21.54 -29.50 3.62
N LEU A 453 -21.23 -28.49 2.80
CA LEU A 453 -20.93 -28.69 1.36
C LEU A 453 -19.64 -29.50 1.11
N LYS A 454 -18.77 -29.66 2.13
CA LYS A 454 -17.53 -30.43 2.09
C LYS A 454 -17.68 -31.83 2.69
N GLY A 455 -18.52 -31.97 3.72
CA GLY A 455 -18.62 -33.19 4.53
C GLY A 455 -19.80 -34.11 4.24
N PHE A 456 -20.83 -33.63 3.52
CA PHE A 456 -22.05 -34.39 3.25
C PHE A 456 -22.02 -35.11 1.90
N ASP A 457 -22.44 -36.38 1.88
CA ASP A 457 -22.74 -37.08 0.63
C ASP A 457 -24.11 -36.64 0.11
N LEU A 458 -24.09 -35.69 -0.84
CA LEU A 458 -25.29 -35.15 -1.48
C LEU A 458 -26.08 -36.20 -2.27
N SER A 459 -25.48 -37.35 -2.59
CA SER A 459 -26.20 -38.47 -3.20
C SER A 459 -27.12 -39.19 -2.21
N ILE A 460 -26.78 -39.15 -0.93
CA ILE A 460 -27.55 -39.77 0.17
C ILE A 460 -28.56 -38.77 0.75
N PHE A 461 -28.22 -37.48 0.79
CA PHE A 461 -29.10 -36.42 1.28
C PHE A 461 -29.18 -35.27 0.24
N PRO A 462 -30.10 -35.36 -0.74
CA PRO A 462 -30.27 -34.31 -1.73
C PRO A 462 -30.85 -33.05 -1.04
N LEU A 463 -30.05 -31.99 -0.93
CA LEU A 463 -30.34 -30.82 -0.10
C LEU A 463 -31.67 -30.15 -0.49
N TYR A 464 -31.78 -29.70 -1.74
CA TYR A 464 -32.98 -28.99 -2.19
C TYR A 464 -34.24 -29.88 -2.16
N LYS A 465 -34.13 -31.13 -2.58
CA LYS A 465 -35.25 -32.09 -2.53
C LYS A 465 -35.72 -32.33 -1.09
N THR A 466 -34.79 -32.54 -0.16
CA THR A 466 -35.14 -32.80 1.24
C THR A 466 -35.78 -31.57 1.88
N TRP A 467 -35.24 -30.38 1.60
CA TRP A 467 -35.84 -29.13 2.03
C TRP A 467 -37.26 -28.96 1.48
N SER A 468 -37.45 -29.09 0.16
CA SER A 468 -38.75 -28.85 -0.48
C SER A 468 -39.84 -29.86 -0.05
N GLU A 469 -39.49 -31.13 0.12
CA GLU A 469 -40.45 -32.19 0.49
C GLU A 469 -40.76 -32.23 1.98
N LYS A 470 -39.79 -31.95 2.87
CA LYS A 470 -39.95 -32.15 4.33
C LYS A 470 -39.82 -30.88 5.17
N TYR A 471 -38.93 -29.97 4.79
CA TYR A 471 -38.49 -28.85 5.63
C TYR A 471 -38.78 -27.46 5.03
N SER A 472 -39.78 -27.36 4.15
CA SER A 472 -40.08 -26.16 3.37
C SER A 472 -40.64 -24.98 4.17
N ASN A 473 -40.94 -25.16 5.47
CA ASN A 473 -41.29 -24.04 6.33
C ASN A 473 -40.04 -23.30 6.83
N ILE A 474 -38.88 -23.97 6.88
CA ILE A 474 -37.59 -23.34 7.18
C ILE A 474 -37.20 -22.48 5.97
N PRO A 475 -36.96 -21.17 6.14
CA PRO A 475 -36.56 -20.29 5.02
C PRO A 475 -35.25 -20.74 4.35
N GLN A 476 -35.14 -20.57 3.03
CA GLN A 476 -33.95 -20.95 2.26
C GLN A 476 -32.67 -20.24 2.73
N ASN A 477 -32.77 -18.97 3.16
CA ASN A 477 -31.65 -18.22 3.71
C ASN A 477 -31.23 -18.65 5.13
N VAL A 478 -31.91 -19.64 5.73
CA VAL A 478 -31.66 -20.14 7.10
C VAL A 478 -31.40 -21.66 7.12
N PHE A 479 -31.90 -22.39 6.11
CA PHE A 479 -31.92 -23.85 6.10
C PHE A 479 -30.53 -24.48 6.26
N LEU A 480 -29.52 -23.98 5.55
CA LEU A 480 -28.16 -24.54 5.66
C LEU A 480 -27.56 -24.32 7.05
N GLN A 481 -27.88 -23.21 7.73
CA GLN A 481 -27.40 -22.94 9.08
C GLN A 481 -28.09 -23.83 10.12
N VAL A 482 -29.38 -24.09 9.96
CA VAL A 482 -30.12 -25.05 10.82
C VAL A 482 -29.58 -26.47 10.62
N LEU A 483 -29.32 -26.85 9.37
CA LEU A 483 -28.80 -28.17 9.04
C LEU A 483 -27.37 -28.37 9.59
N GLU A 484 -26.51 -27.35 9.48
CA GLU A 484 -25.19 -27.36 10.09
C GLU A 484 -25.28 -27.46 11.62
N LEU A 485 -26.25 -26.78 12.24
CA LEU A 485 -26.46 -26.83 13.69
C LEU A 485 -26.94 -28.22 14.14
N ASP A 486 -27.92 -28.80 13.45
CA ASP A 486 -28.41 -30.17 13.69
C ASP A 486 -27.25 -31.19 13.62
N TRP A 487 -26.38 -31.05 12.61
CA TRP A 487 -25.20 -31.88 12.44
C TRP A 487 -24.16 -31.67 13.55
N ALA A 488 -23.82 -30.42 13.88
CA ALA A 488 -22.85 -30.09 14.92
C ALA A 488 -23.32 -30.51 16.33
N CYS A 489 -24.63 -30.52 16.55
CA CYS A 489 -25.26 -30.98 17.78
C CYS A 489 -25.33 -32.51 17.91
N GLU A 490 -25.11 -33.28 16.82
CA GLU A 490 -25.28 -34.74 16.77
C GLU A 490 -26.64 -35.22 17.33
N SER A 491 -27.68 -34.40 17.23
CA SER A 491 -28.99 -34.64 17.83
C SER A 491 -29.98 -35.21 16.81
N GLU A 492 -30.67 -36.31 17.15
CA GLU A 492 -31.79 -36.79 16.33
C GLU A 492 -33.05 -35.89 16.49
N GLY A 493 -33.63 -35.47 15.37
CA GLY A 493 -34.96 -34.81 15.34
C GLY A 493 -35.00 -33.31 15.60
N LEU A 494 -33.85 -32.61 15.65
CA LEU A 494 -33.82 -31.16 15.87
C LEU A 494 -34.36 -30.39 14.65
N LEU A 495 -34.06 -30.83 13.42
CA LEU A 495 -34.66 -30.34 12.17
C LEU A 495 -36.20 -30.33 12.17
N ASP A 496 -36.84 -31.39 12.66
CA ASP A 496 -38.31 -31.49 12.72
C ASP A 496 -38.90 -30.43 13.67
N LYS A 497 -38.22 -30.14 14.78
CA LYS A 497 -38.62 -29.09 15.73
C LYS A 497 -38.48 -27.70 15.12
N PHE A 498 -37.38 -27.42 14.42
CA PHE A 498 -37.22 -26.16 13.68
C PHE A 498 -38.28 -26.01 12.58
N GLN A 499 -38.60 -27.07 11.85
CA GLN A 499 -39.68 -27.07 10.86
C GLN A 499 -41.03 -26.71 11.47
N LYS A 500 -41.38 -27.30 12.63
CA LYS A 500 -42.58 -26.94 13.41
C LYS A 500 -42.54 -25.49 13.88
N LEU A 501 -41.41 -25.02 14.41
CA LEU A 501 -41.21 -23.64 14.87
C LEU A 501 -41.43 -22.62 13.74
N PHE A 502 -40.71 -22.78 12.62
CA PHE A 502 -40.79 -21.88 11.47
C PHE A 502 -42.18 -21.87 10.83
N SER A 503 -42.93 -22.99 10.88
CA SER A 503 -44.32 -23.02 10.46
C SER A 503 -45.21 -22.07 11.27
N ASN A 504 -44.96 -21.95 12.58
CA ASN A 504 -45.74 -21.14 13.52
C ASN A 504 -45.32 -19.66 13.55
N ILE A 505 -44.11 -19.32 13.06
CA ILE A 505 -43.62 -17.93 12.94
C ILE A 505 -43.56 -17.44 11.49
N ARG A 506 -44.29 -18.09 10.56
CA ARG A 506 -44.22 -17.79 9.12
C ARG A 506 -44.45 -16.32 8.76
N LYS A 507 -45.24 -15.56 9.53
CA LYS A 507 -45.54 -14.13 9.30
C LYS A 507 -44.74 -13.15 10.16
N GLU A 508 -43.83 -13.64 11.01
CA GLU A 508 -43.11 -12.82 12.01
C GLU A 508 -41.67 -12.60 11.57
N SER A 509 -41.40 -11.57 10.75
CA SER A 509 -40.06 -11.26 10.22
C SER A 509 -39.02 -11.12 11.33
N SER A 510 -39.31 -10.29 12.33
CA SER A 510 -38.40 -10.01 13.47
C SER A 510 -37.95 -11.25 14.24
N LYS A 511 -38.84 -12.24 14.42
CA LYS A 511 -38.52 -13.51 15.08
C LYS A 511 -37.60 -14.39 14.24
N LYS A 512 -37.82 -14.43 12.92
CA LYS A 512 -36.96 -15.19 12.01
C LYS A 512 -35.56 -14.61 11.96
N ASP A 513 -35.44 -13.29 11.91
CA ASP A 513 -34.14 -12.61 11.87
C ASP A 513 -33.37 -12.81 13.18
N SER A 514 -34.08 -12.73 14.31
CA SER A 514 -33.50 -13.01 15.64
C SER A 514 -33.01 -14.46 15.75
N LEU A 515 -33.74 -15.42 15.19
CA LEU A 515 -33.33 -16.83 15.16
C LEU A 515 -32.14 -17.06 14.24
N LEU A 516 -32.15 -16.50 13.02
CA LEU A 516 -31.02 -16.60 12.10
C LEU A 516 -29.75 -16.04 12.74
N TYR A 517 -29.84 -14.88 13.41
CA TYR A 517 -28.72 -14.34 14.17
C TYR A 517 -28.22 -15.31 15.25
N GLY A 518 -29.12 -15.88 16.06
CA GLY A 518 -28.75 -16.83 17.11
C GLY A 518 -28.09 -18.10 16.54
N ILE A 519 -28.68 -18.70 15.51
CA ILE A 519 -28.20 -19.93 14.86
C ILE A 519 -26.84 -19.69 14.22
N THR A 520 -26.68 -18.64 13.42
CA THR A 520 -25.42 -18.41 12.71
C THR A 520 -24.26 -18.18 13.68
N ASN A 521 -24.48 -17.45 14.79
CA ASN A 521 -23.42 -17.19 15.76
C ASN A 521 -23.11 -18.41 16.65
N VAL A 522 -24.10 -19.25 16.98
CA VAL A 522 -23.87 -20.42 17.83
C VAL A 522 -22.96 -21.45 17.17
N LEU A 523 -22.93 -21.51 15.83
CA LEU A 523 -22.06 -22.41 15.07
C LEU A 523 -20.55 -22.16 15.29
N GLU A 524 -20.16 -21.01 15.82
CA GLU A 524 -18.75 -20.69 16.17
C GLU A 524 -18.38 -21.17 17.60
N THR A 525 -19.31 -21.84 18.28
CA THR A 525 -19.15 -22.35 19.65
C THR A 525 -18.34 -23.65 19.67
N ASP A 526 -17.66 -23.93 20.79
CA ASP A 526 -16.97 -25.21 21.01
C ASP A 526 -17.90 -26.40 20.74
N THR A 527 -17.41 -27.38 19.97
CA THR A 527 -18.19 -28.54 19.52
C THR A 527 -18.73 -29.36 20.69
N GLN A 528 -18.01 -29.44 21.83
CA GLN A 528 -18.50 -30.16 23.00
C GLN A 528 -19.71 -29.46 23.64
N ILE A 529 -19.74 -28.12 23.65
CA ILE A 529 -20.92 -27.35 24.12
C ILE A 529 -22.11 -27.56 23.17
N LEU A 530 -21.86 -27.57 21.85
CA LEU A 530 -22.92 -27.80 20.86
C LEU A 530 -23.54 -29.19 21.00
N LYS A 531 -22.75 -30.23 21.28
CA LYS A 531 -23.25 -31.59 21.58
C LYS A 531 -24.15 -31.60 22.80
N LEU A 532 -23.70 -31.01 23.92
CA LEU A 532 -24.51 -30.92 25.15
C LEU A 532 -25.80 -30.11 24.95
N LEU A 533 -25.73 -29.02 24.19
CA LEU A 533 -26.91 -28.24 23.81
C LEU A 533 -27.87 -29.07 22.96
N GLY A 534 -27.35 -29.83 22.00
CA GLY A 534 -28.10 -30.76 21.14
C GLY A 534 -28.87 -31.81 21.95
N GLU A 535 -28.15 -32.56 22.79
CA GLU A 535 -28.72 -33.55 23.71
C GLU A 535 -29.85 -32.94 24.55
N LYS A 536 -29.66 -31.71 25.05
CA LYS A 536 -30.68 -31.05 25.86
C LYS A 536 -31.89 -30.61 25.05
N LEU A 537 -31.68 -29.98 23.90
CA LEU A 537 -32.75 -29.57 23.00
C LEU A 537 -33.54 -30.77 22.46
N ALA A 538 -32.93 -31.95 22.33
CA ALA A 538 -33.62 -33.18 21.98
C ALA A 538 -34.71 -33.54 23.02
N THR A 539 -34.46 -33.29 24.31
CA THR A 539 -35.40 -33.59 25.41
C THR A 539 -36.52 -32.55 25.60
N ILE A 540 -36.36 -31.34 25.07
CA ILE A 540 -37.33 -30.25 25.21
C ILE A 540 -38.24 -30.18 23.97
N ASP A 541 -39.56 -30.24 24.13
CA ASP A 541 -40.48 -29.92 23.02
C ASP A 541 -40.52 -28.40 22.86
N PHE A 542 -40.22 -27.93 21.64
CA PHE A 542 -40.33 -26.53 21.27
C PHE A 542 -40.84 -26.43 19.84
N GLY A 543 -41.65 -25.41 19.59
CA GLY A 543 -42.24 -25.18 18.27
C GLY A 543 -43.35 -24.15 18.26
N SER A 544 -43.73 -23.60 19.41
CA SER A 544 -44.70 -22.51 19.51
C SER A 544 -44.11 -21.16 19.11
N LYS A 545 -44.96 -20.14 18.92
CA LYS A 545 -44.51 -18.78 18.60
C LYS A 545 -43.69 -18.15 19.73
N GLN A 546 -43.99 -18.51 20.98
CA GLN A 546 -43.28 -18.03 22.16
C GLN A 546 -41.86 -18.63 22.24
N ASP A 547 -41.70 -19.89 21.83
CA ASP A 547 -40.42 -20.59 21.87
C ASP A 547 -39.36 -19.95 20.97
N ALA A 548 -39.75 -19.21 19.93
CA ALA A 548 -38.80 -18.55 19.04
C ALA A 548 -37.91 -17.53 19.77
N ASP A 549 -38.48 -16.77 20.69
CA ASP A 549 -37.72 -15.76 21.44
C ASP A 549 -36.81 -16.46 22.47
N SER A 550 -37.35 -17.45 23.18
CA SER A 550 -36.60 -18.24 24.16
C SER A 550 -35.44 -19.00 23.52
N LEU A 551 -35.63 -19.56 22.32
CA LEU A 551 -34.58 -20.26 21.58
C LEU A 551 -33.52 -19.28 21.08
N SER A 552 -33.91 -18.15 20.49
CA SER A 552 -32.96 -17.13 20.07
C SER A 552 -32.11 -16.65 21.25
N GLU A 553 -32.75 -16.41 22.40
CA GLU A 553 -32.09 -15.99 23.63
C GLU A 553 -31.13 -17.07 24.17
N LEU A 554 -31.56 -18.34 24.18
CA LEU A 554 -30.71 -19.46 24.57
C LEU A 554 -29.43 -19.50 23.74
N LEU A 555 -29.56 -19.44 22.41
CA LEU A 555 -28.43 -19.51 21.49
C LEU A 555 -27.45 -18.35 21.71
N ARG A 556 -27.95 -17.12 21.90
CA ARG A 556 -27.11 -15.96 22.22
C ARG A 556 -26.36 -16.13 23.54
N ARG A 557 -27.01 -16.69 24.56
CA ARG A 557 -26.37 -16.95 25.86
C ARG A 557 -25.31 -18.04 25.79
N ILE A 558 -25.51 -19.07 24.96
CA ILE A 558 -24.49 -20.10 24.73
C ILE A 558 -23.26 -19.50 24.03
N VAL A 559 -23.46 -18.68 23.00
CA VAL A 559 -22.36 -17.94 22.34
C VAL A 559 -21.59 -17.11 23.35
N PHE A 560 -22.31 -16.39 24.21
CA PHE A 560 -21.73 -15.55 25.25
C PHE A 560 -20.92 -16.37 26.28
N LEU A 561 -21.48 -17.47 26.78
CA LEU A 561 -20.82 -18.36 27.74
C LEU A 561 -19.52 -18.94 27.17
N ASN A 562 -19.55 -19.41 25.92
CA ASN A 562 -18.38 -19.95 25.22
C ASN A 562 -17.25 -18.91 25.13
N ARG A 563 -17.58 -17.64 24.89
CA ARG A 563 -16.59 -16.56 24.83
C ARG A 563 -15.96 -16.26 26.19
N ILE A 564 -16.74 -16.26 27.26
CA ILE A 564 -16.20 -16.08 28.63
C ILE A 564 -15.17 -17.15 28.96
N GLU A 565 -15.41 -18.41 28.60
CA GLU A 565 -14.45 -19.49 28.85
C GLU A 565 -13.18 -19.37 28.02
N LYS A 566 -13.29 -18.94 26.75
CA LYS A 566 -12.10 -18.63 25.94
C LYS A 566 -11.22 -17.59 26.66
N ILE A 567 -11.81 -16.51 27.21
CA ILE A 567 -11.08 -15.46 27.95
C ILE A 567 -10.32 -16.02 29.16
N LYS A 568 -10.97 -16.86 29.98
CA LYS A 568 -10.31 -17.45 31.15
C LYS A 568 -9.12 -18.34 30.80
N SER A 569 -9.20 -19.05 29.67
CA SER A 569 -8.10 -19.88 29.21
C SER A 569 -6.88 -19.10 28.72
N TYR A 570 -7.03 -17.82 28.37
CA TYR A 570 -5.91 -16.92 28.05
C TYR A 570 -5.26 -16.33 29.31
N GLN A 571 -6.01 -16.19 30.41
CA GLN A 571 -5.50 -15.62 31.67
C GLN A 571 -4.69 -16.61 32.52
N SER A 572 -4.68 -17.90 32.18
CA SER A 572 -3.92 -18.93 32.91
C SER A 572 -2.50 -19.16 32.37
N ASP A 573 -2.19 -18.65 31.17
CA ASP A 573 -0.95 -18.97 30.44
C ASP A 573 0.12 -17.86 30.57
N ASP A 574 -0.11 -16.84 31.41
CA ASP A 574 0.77 -15.67 31.62
C ASP A 574 2.12 -15.98 32.30
N ASP A 575 2.46 -17.25 32.57
CA ASP A 575 3.74 -17.64 33.18
C ASP A 575 4.78 -18.23 32.21
N GLN A 576 4.53 -18.35 30.89
CA GLN A 576 5.54 -18.91 29.97
C GLN A 576 5.58 -18.23 28.60
N TYR A 577 6.44 -17.22 28.47
CA TYR A 577 6.99 -16.81 27.18
C TYR A 577 8.07 -17.79 26.74
N ASP A 578 7.69 -18.85 26.03
CA ASP A 578 8.59 -19.46 25.05
C ASP A 578 7.85 -19.64 23.71
N ARG A 579 8.43 -19.03 22.67
CA ARG A 579 7.98 -19.12 21.29
C ARG A 579 8.35 -20.49 20.76
N ASP A 580 7.35 -21.35 20.54
CA ASP A 580 7.47 -22.47 19.61
C ASP A 580 6.27 -22.54 18.66
N GLU A 581 6.60 -22.73 17.38
CA GLU A 581 5.72 -22.81 16.22
C GLU A 581 5.06 -24.20 16.09
N ASP A 582 4.24 -24.62 17.05
CA ASP A 582 3.47 -25.88 16.97
C ASP A 582 2.03 -25.74 17.53
N TYR A 583 1.32 -24.68 17.12
CA TYR A 583 -0.02 -24.36 17.63
C TYR A 583 -1.18 -25.23 17.09
N GLU A 584 -0.93 -26.23 16.24
CA GLU A 584 -2.02 -27.07 15.69
C GLU A 584 -2.21 -28.45 16.34
N GLU A 585 -1.32 -28.93 17.22
CA GLU A 585 -1.45 -30.29 17.81
C GLU A 585 -1.91 -30.36 19.27
N GLN A 586 -2.03 -29.24 20.00
CA GLN A 586 -2.43 -29.26 21.44
C GLN A 586 -3.92 -29.06 21.73
N SER A 587 -4.79 -28.91 20.72
CA SER A 587 -6.24 -28.70 20.94
C SER A 587 -7.04 -29.98 21.22
N ARG A 588 -6.41 -31.16 21.19
CA ARG A 588 -7.07 -32.45 21.50
C ARG A 588 -6.89 -32.81 22.98
N GLY A 589 -7.57 -32.09 23.88
CA GLY A 589 -7.59 -32.50 25.30
C GLY A 589 -8.13 -31.52 26.35
N LYS A 590 -8.58 -30.31 26.01
CA LYS A 590 -9.22 -29.44 27.02
C LYS A 590 -10.59 -30.02 27.40
N GLN A 591 -10.72 -30.52 28.63
CA GLN A 591 -12.01 -30.88 29.24
C GLN A 591 -12.85 -29.61 29.43
N LEU A 592 -14.14 -29.70 29.09
CA LEU A 592 -15.12 -28.66 29.42
C LEU A 592 -15.09 -28.31 30.91
N PRO A 593 -15.18 -27.02 31.28
CA PRO A 593 -15.33 -26.60 32.67
C PRO A 593 -16.52 -27.34 33.33
N PRO A 594 -16.34 -27.86 34.56
CA PRO A 594 -17.37 -28.64 35.25
C PRO A 594 -18.70 -27.89 35.37
N GLU A 595 -18.66 -26.57 35.55
CA GLU A 595 -19.89 -25.78 35.74
C GLU A 595 -20.73 -25.69 34.46
N ILE A 596 -20.11 -25.76 33.28
CA ILE A 596 -20.84 -25.80 32.00
C ILE A 596 -21.49 -27.16 31.80
N SER A 597 -20.74 -28.23 32.10
CA SER A 597 -21.28 -29.60 32.06
C SER A 597 -22.44 -29.78 33.04
N GLU A 598 -22.39 -29.10 34.20
CA GLU A 598 -23.46 -29.12 35.21
C GLU A 598 -24.75 -28.41 34.76
N ILE A 599 -24.68 -27.40 33.88
CA ILE A 599 -25.89 -26.74 33.34
C ILE A 599 -26.74 -27.76 32.59
N PHE A 600 -26.12 -28.54 31.71
CA PHE A 600 -26.84 -29.45 30.83
C PHE A 600 -27.29 -30.73 31.55
N SER A 601 -26.66 -31.08 32.68
CA SER A 601 -27.08 -32.21 33.53
C SER A 601 -28.31 -31.91 34.41
N LYS A 602 -28.61 -30.63 34.70
CA LYS A 602 -29.80 -30.22 35.46
C LYS A 602 -31.08 -30.40 34.66
N GLU A 603 -32.16 -30.88 35.28
CA GLU A 603 -33.46 -31.08 34.61
C GLU A 603 -34.06 -29.73 34.17
N ALA A 604 -34.50 -29.63 32.91
CA ALA A 604 -35.18 -28.45 32.35
C ALA A 604 -36.32 -28.93 31.44
N LYS A 605 -37.56 -28.51 31.72
CA LYS A 605 -38.78 -29.00 31.06
C LYS A 605 -39.15 -28.20 29.83
N ASN A 606 -38.63 -26.98 29.70
CA ASN A 606 -38.90 -26.06 28.60
C ASN A 606 -37.69 -25.13 28.35
N LEU A 607 -37.72 -24.39 27.25
CA LEU A 607 -36.63 -23.49 26.87
C LEU A 607 -36.39 -22.38 27.90
N ASN A 608 -37.43 -21.87 28.56
CA ASN A 608 -37.27 -20.79 29.55
C ASN A 608 -36.51 -21.25 30.79
N GLU A 609 -36.77 -22.47 31.26
CA GLU A 609 -36.01 -23.08 32.37
C GLU A 609 -34.54 -23.27 31.98
N LEU A 610 -34.26 -23.77 30.77
CA LEU A 610 -32.89 -23.92 30.28
C LEU A 610 -32.17 -22.57 30.11
N VAL A 611 -32.86 -21.56 29.57
CA VAL A 611 -32.37 -20.18 29.49
C VAL A 611 -32.01 -19.66 30.88
N SER A 612 -32.84 -19.91 31.90
CA SER A 612 -32.56 -19.49 33.28
C SER A 612 -31.32 -20.15 33.86
N LEU A 613 -31.09 -21.44 33.60
CA LEU A 613 -29.89 -22.16 34.06
C LEU A 613 -28.61 -21.62 33.40
N VAL A 614 -28.63 -21.43 32.07
CA VAL A 614 -27.50 -20.85 31.34
C VAL A 614 -27.26 -19.41 31.79
N LYS A 615 -28.34 -18.64 32.01
CA LYS A 615 -28.29 -17.26 32.50
C LYS A 615 -27.56 -17.14 33.82
N GLU A 616 -27.89 -17.98 34.79
CA GLU A 616 -27.30 -17.92 36.13
C GLU A 616 -25.78 -18.15 36.07
N VAL A 617 -25.35 -19.17 35.31
CA VAL A 617 -23.92 -19.48 35.19
C VAL A 617 -23.18 -18.42 34.36
N ALA A 618 -23.74 -17.98 33.23
CA ALA A 618 -23.13 -16.94 32.41
C ALA A 618 -22.95 -15.63 33.18
N THR A 619 -23.94 -15.25 33.99
CA THR A 619 -23.87 -14.08 34.88
C THR A 619 -22.74 -14.23 35.89
N ARG A 620 -22.70 -15.36 36.60
CA ARG A 620 -21.70 -15.61 37.64
C ARG A 620 -20.28 -15.58 37.06
N LYS A 621 -20.09 -16.27 35.93
CA LYS A 621 -18.80 -16.31 35.22
C LYS A 621 -18.40 -14.92 34.71
N PHE A 622 -19.35 -14.08 34.29
CA PHE A 622 -19.07 -12.70 33.89
C PHE A 622 -18.65 -11.82 35.09
N GLN A 623 -19.30 -11.98 36.24
CA GLN A 623 -18.91 -11.30 37.48
C GLN A 623 -17.53 -11.75 37.98
N GLU A 624 -17.17 -13.02 37.81
CA GLU A 624 -15.83 -13.53 38.16
C GLU A 624 -14.71 -12.86 37.33
N ILE A 625 -15.00 -12.47 36.08
CA ILE A 625 -14.02 -11.80 35.21
C ILE A 625 -14.05 -10.28 35.27
N LEU A 626 -14.97 -9.64 36.02
CA LEU A 626 -15.01 -8.19 36.20
C LEU A 626 -15.17 -7.82 37.69
N PRO A 627 -14.15 -7.23 38.34
CA PRO A 627 -14.16 -7.00 39.78
C PRO A 627 -14.97 -5.75 40.15
N ASN A 628 -16.30 -5.81 40.11
CA ASN A 628 -17.16 -4.71 40.54
C ASN A 628 -18.52 -5.19 41.07
N GLU A 629 -18.87 -4.79 42.29
CA GLU A 629 -20.11 -5.19 42.99
C GLU A 629 -21.39 -4.66 42.32
N ASN A 630 -21.31 -3.59 41.54
CA ASN A 630 -22.43 -2.98 40.83
C ASN A 630 -22.74 -3.66 39.48
N ILE A 631 -21.93 -4.63 39.06
CA ILE A 631 -22.19 -5.46 37.89
C ILE A 631 -23.10 -6.60 38.31
N THR A 632 -24.41 -6.40 38.20
CA THR A 632 -25.42 -7.42 38.52
C THR A 632 -25.86 -8.21 37.28
N ALA A 633 -26.58 -9.31 37.51
CA ALA A 633 -27.19 -10.13 36.45
C ALA A 633 -28.09 -9.30 35.53
N GLU A 634 -28.92 -8.45 36.13
CA GLU A 634 -29.89 -7.62 35.45
C GLU A 634 -29.19 -6.58 34.58
N LYS A 635 -28.04 -6.06 35.04
CA LYS A 635 -27.25 -5.07 34.28
C LYS A 635 -26.63 -5.70 33.04
N ILE A 636 -26.00 -6.86 33.16
CA ILE A 636 -25.43 -7.60 32.02
C ILE A 636 -26.51 -7.92 30.99
N GLU A 637 -27.70 -8.31 31.45
CA GLU A 637 -28.84 -8.60 30.59
C GLU A 637 -29.38 -7.36 29.87
N ALA A 638 -29.47 -6.22 30.56
CA ALA A 638 -29.88 -4.96 29.95
C ALA A 638 -28.93 -4.54 28.82
N ILE A 639 -27.61 -4.60 29.07
CA ILE A 639 -26.59 -4.28 28.07
C ILE A 639 -26.66 -5.28 26.91
N GLY A 640 -26.77 -6.58 27.18
CA GLY A 640 -26.86 -7.61 26.15
C GLY A 640 -28.09 -7.47 25.26
N LYS A 641 -29.22 -7.06 25.84
CA LYS A 641 -30.46 -6.78 25.09
C LYS A 641 -30.33 -5.53 24.22
N GLU A 642 -29.74 -4.46 24.74
CA GLU A 642 -29.57 -3.20 24.01
C GLU A 642 -28.54 -3.35 22.88
N TRP A 643 -27.43 -4.01 23.14
CA TRP A 643 -26.34 -4.12 22.16
C TRP A 643 -26.54 -5.27 21.18
N GLY A 644 -27.32 -6.28 21.55
CA GLY A 644 -27.53 -7.51 20.79
C GLY A 644 -26.34 -8.49 20.87
N ASP A 645 -25.11 -7.96 20.96
CA ASP A 645 -23.87 -8.72 21.15
C ASP A 645 -22.95 -8.05 22.19
N LEU A 646 -22.53 -8.82 23.20
CA LEU A 646 -21.54 -8.39 24.19
C LEU A 646 -20.10 -8.70 23.73
N GLU A 647 -19.92 -9.24 22.52
CA GLU A 647 -18.62 -9.53 21.90
C GLU A 647 -17.59 -8.42 22.10
N PRO A 648 -17.90 -7.13 21.89
CA PRO A 648 -16.86 -6.10 21.98
C PRO A 648 -16.23 -6.04 23.37
N ILE A 649 -17.01 -6.19 24.45
CA ILE A 649 -16.51 -6.19 25.84
C ILE A 649 -15.63 -7.42 26.07
N CYS A 650 -16.10 -8.59 25.65
CA CYS A 650 -15.39 -9.86 25.82
C CYS A 650 -14.05 -9.88 25.06
N THR A 651 -14.06 -9.44 23.80
CA THR A 651 -12.87 -9.39 22.95
C THR A 651 -11.83 -8.41 23.50
N TYR A 652 -12.29 -7.29 24.08
CA TYR A 652 -11.41 -6.37 24.81
C TYR A 652 -10.73 -7.01 26.00
N LEU A 653 -11.49 -7.66 26.87
CA LEU A 653 -10.99 -8.29 28.09
C LEU A 653 -10.06 -9.47 27.81
N GLY A 654 -10.36 -10.26 26.77
CA GLY A 654 -9.51 -11.36 26.34
C GLY A 654 -8.16 -10.89 25.81
N ARG A 655 -8.13 -9.75 25.11
CA ARG A 655 -6.92 -9.22 24.50
C ARG A 655 -6.08 -8.35 25.44
N PHE A 656 -6.73 -7.64 26.37
CA PHE A 656 -6.06 -6.72 27.30
C PHE A 656 -6.51 -6.96 28.75
N PRO A 657 -6.04 -8.05 29.39
CA PRO A 657 -6.38 -8.34 30.78
C PRO A 657 -5.99 -7.23 31.76
N SER A 658 -4.98 -6.41 31.46
CA SER A 658 -4.55 -5.27 32.29
C SER A 658 -5.61 -4.15 32.42
N LEU A 659 -6.60 -4.11 31.54
CA LEU A 659 -7.68 -3.11 31.55
C LEU A 659 -8.92 -3.58 32.33
N LYS A 660 -8.87 -4.77 32.96
CA LYS A 660 -10.01 -5.43 33.61
C LYS A 660 -10.74 -4.52 34.59
N GLU A 661 -10.02 -3.83 35.48
CA GLU A 661 -10.61 -2.92 36.47
C GLU A 661 -11.31 -1.73 35.82
N TYR A 662 -10.67 -1.12 34.81
CA TYR A 662 -11.22 0.04 34.11
C TYR A 662 -12.46 -0.34 33.29
N VAL A 663 -12.43 -1.48 32.59
CA VAL A 663 -13.60 -2.01 31.88
C VAL A 663 -14.73 -2.33 32.87
N ALA A 664 -14.43 -2.90 34.03
CA ALA A 664 -15.43 -3.16 35.07
C ALA A 664 -16.10 -1.87 35.56
N GLU A 665 -15.32 -0.80 35.75
CA GLU A 665 -15.85 0.51 36.11
C GLU A 665 -16.79 1.08 35.02
N ILE A 666 -16.38 1.00 33.75
CA ILE A 666 -17.23 1.45 32.63
C ILE A 666 -18.53 0.64 32.61
N VAL A 667 -18.44 -0.70 32.60
CA VAL A 667 -19.62 -1.61 32.55
C VAL A 667 -20.57 -1.39 33.71
N ALA A 668 -20.04 -1.08 34.90
CA ALA A 668 -20.85 -0.75 36.06
C ALA A 668 -21.73 0.49 35.87
N ASN A 669 -21.45 1.37 34.90
CA ASN A 669 -22.15 2.65 34.71
C ASN A 669 -22.90 2.78 33.36
N ILE A 670 -23.06 1.70 32.58
CA ILE A 670 -23.80 1.69 31.29
C ILE A 670 -25.33 1.53 31.48
N ASP A 671 -25.80 1.52 32.71
CA ASP A 671 -27.13 1.05 33.12
C ASP A 671 -28.33 1.84 32.58
N THR A 672 -28.19 3.14 32.36
CA THR A 672 -29.19 3.98 31.66
C THR A 672 -28.50 5.14 30.96
N VAL A 673 -29.14 5.75 29.95
CA VAL A 673 -28.63 6.99 29.32
C VAL A 673 -28.30 8.07 30.36
N GLY A 674 -29.11 8.19 31.42
CA GLY A 674 -28.84 9.10 32.53
C GLY A 674 -27.64 8.69 33.40
N GLY A 675 -27.54 7.41 33.77
CA GLY A 675 -26.42 6.87 34.56
C GLY A 675 -25.08 7.01 33.85
N TRP A 676 -25.05 6.66 32.56
CA TRP A 676 -23.89 6.79 31.69
C TRP A 676 -23.35 8.22 31.63
N LYS A 677 -24.22 9.20 31.36
CA LYS A 677 -23.85 10.61 31.27
C LYS A 677 -23.44 11.16 32.64
N ASN A 678 -24.11 10.75 33.71
CA ASN A 678 -23.78 11.19 35.06
C ASN A 678 -22.39 10.74 35.50
N TRP A 679 -22.00 9.49 35.22
CA TRP A 679 -20.66 9.00 35.51
C TRP A 679 -19.61 9.69 34.64
N ARG A 680 -19.81 9.70 33.32
CA ARG A 680 -18.82 10.21 32.37
C ARG A 680 -18.50 11.69 32.61
N TYR A 681 -19.52 12.50 32.92
CA TYR A 681 -19.40 13.95 33.11
C TYR A 681 -19.43 14.37 34.60
N ASP A 682 -19.08 13.49 35.55
CA ASP A 682 -19.00 13.83 36.98
C ASP A 682 -17.79 14.74 37.27
N LEU A 683 -18.03 16.04 37.38
CA LEU A 683 -17.00 17.04 37.69
C LEU A 683 -16.39 16.90 39.10
N LYS A 684 -16.91 16.03 39.97
CA LYS A 684 -16.27 15.69 41.26
C LYS A 684 -15.04 14.80 41.07
N ASN A 685 -14.97 14.05 39.97
CA ASN A 685 -13.79 13.30 39.60
C ASN A 685 -12.75 14.26 39.00
N GLU A 686 -11.57 14.36 39.62
CA GLU A 686 -10.51 15.27 39.17
C GLU A 686 -10.02 14.95 37.75
N GLY A 687 -10.04 13.69 37.32
CA GLY A 687 -9.71 13.32 35.94
C GLY A 687 -10.73 13.84 34.93
N VAL A 688 -12.03 13.71 35.23
CA VAL A 688 -13.12 14.26 34.40
C VAL A 688 -13.05 15.78 34.35
N LYS A 689 -12.85 16.43 35.50
CA LYS A 689 -12.69 17.88 35.61
C LYS A 689 -11.50 18.41 34.82
N ASN A 690 -10.38 17.67 34.78
CA ASN A 690 -9.23 18.03 33.96
C ASN A 690 -9.50 18.00 32.45
N GLN A 691 -10.45 17.17 32.01
CA GLN A 691 -10.81 17.02 30.60
C GLN A 691 -11.86 18.03 30.14
N VAL A 692 -12.95 18.22 30.91
CA VAL A 692 -14.11 19.03 30.48
C VAL A 692 -14.50 20.14 31.46
N GLY A 693 -13.82 20.29 32.60
CA GLY A 693 -14.14 21.29 33.62
C GLY A 693 -13.84 22.74 33.25
N HIS A 694 -13.25 22.98 32.06
CA HIS A 694 -13.07 24.31 31.49
C HIS A 694 -14.32 24.82 30.75
N LEU A 695 -15.34 23.97 30.57
CA LEU A 695 -16.62 24.34 29.98
C LEU A 695 -17.54 25.00 31.00
N SER A 696 -18.30 26.01 30.59
CA SER A 696 -19.45 26.50 31.36
C SER A 696 -20.58 25.46 31.41
N GLU A 697 -21.54 25.61 32.33
CA GLU A 697 -22.68 24.68 32.44
C GLU A 697 -23.48 24.55 31.14
N GLU A 698 -23.74 25.67 30.44
CA GLU A 698 -24.43 25.67 29.14
C GLU A 698 -23.62 24.92 28.07
N GLN A 699 -22.31 25.16 28.02
CA GLN A 699 -21.40 24.48 27.09
C GLN A 699 -21.30 22.98 27.38
N LEU A 700 -21.25 22.60 28.67
CA LEU A 700 -21.20 21.20 29.08
C LEU A 700 -22.49 20.46 28.72
N GLU A 701 -23.65 21.11 28.84
CA GLU A 701 -24.93 20.51 28.44
C GLU A 701 -25.00 20.29 26.92
N ILE A 702 -24.55 21.27 26.12
CA ILE A 702 -24.44 21.10 24.66
C ILE A 702 -23.48 19.96 24.31
N TRP A 703 -22.31 19.92 24.95
CA TRP A 703 -21.34 18.84 24.72
C TRP A 703 -21.91 17.48 25.12
N ARG A 704 -22.64 17.39 26.24
CA ARG A 704 -23.28 16.17 26.75
C ARG A 704 -24.36 15.62 25.82
N GLY A 705 -25.04 16.46 25.05
CA GLY A 705 -26.11 16.07 24.13
C GLY A 705 -25.71 15.04 23.05
N ASP A 706 -26.67 14.23 22.63
CA ASP A 706 -26.57 13.38 21.44
C ASP A 706 -27.41 14.00 20.32
N TYR A 707 -26.85 14.07 19.11
CA TYR A 707 -27.50 14.74 17.98
C TYR A 707 -27.58 13.80 16.78
N PHE A 708 -28.73 13.75 16.13
CA PHE A 708 -28.98 12.95 14.95
C PHE A 708 -29.91 13.72 14.01
N SER A 709 -29.41 14.02 12.79
CA SER A 709 -30.13 14.76 11.76
C SER A 709 -29.94 14.12 10.38
N GLU A 710 -30.96 14.16 9.56
CA GLU A 710 -30.83 13.96 8.12
C GLU A 710 -30.10 15.15 7.49
N ILE A 711 -29.17 14.89 6.57
CA ILE A 711 -28.44 15.92 5.82
C ILE A 711 -28.92 16.00 4.36
N GLY A 712 -29.58 14.96 3.86
CA GLY A 712 -30.34 14.97 2.59
C GLY A 712 -29.83 13.98 1.54
N ASP A 713 -30.41 14.09 0.33
CA ASP A 713 -30.04 13.27 -0.82
C ASP A 713 -28.77 13.83 -1.47
N ILE A 714 -27.63 13.34 -1.02
CA ILE A 714 -26.31 13.82 -1.42
C ILE A 714 -25.74 12.87 -2.47
N MET A 715 -25.24 13.45 -3.56
CA MET A 715 -24.32 12.75 -4.43
C MET A 715 -22.99 12.68 -3.68
N VAL A 716 -22.68 11.52 -3.11
CA VAL A 716 -21.31 11.26 -2.69
C VAL A 716 -20.55 11.13 -3.99
N ALA A 717 -19.91 12.20 -4.47
CA ALA A 717 -19.09 12.10 -5.67
C ALA A 717 -18.16 10.90 -5.50
N GLU A 718 -18.08 10.02 -6.51
CA GLU A 718 -16.87 9.21 -6.66
C GLU A 718 -15.75 10.23 -6.61
N THR A 719 -15.02 10.29 -5.50
CA THR A 719 -13.66 10.77 -5.58
C THR A 719 -13.02 9.79 -6.54
N GLY A 720 -12.90 10.24 -7.79
CA GLY A 720 -12.21 9.54 -8.87
C GLY A 720 -10.72 9.41 -8.57
N SER A 721 -10.37 8.93 -7.38
CA SER A 721 -9.07 8.35 -7.14
C SER A 721 -9.14 6.97 -7.78
N ASP A 722 -8.70 6.93 -9.04
CA ASP A 722 -7.85 5.88 -9.57
C ASP A 722 -7.34 4.97 -8.43
N LYS A 723 -7.81 3.72 -8.33
CA LYS A 723 -7.42 2.78 -7.26
C LYS A 723 -5.90 2.78 -6.97
N PRO A 724 -5.01 2.87 -7.97
CA PRO A 724 -3.60 3.19 -7.81
C PRO A 724 -3.29 4.33 -6.82
N LYS A 725 -3.92 5.49 -6.98
CA LYS A 725 -3.70 6.66 -6.12
C LYS A 725 -4.16 6.42 -4.68
N GLN A 726 -5.25 5.66 -4.49
CA GLN A 726 -5.70 5.28 -3.14
C GLN A 726 -4.67 4.37 -2.45
N ILE A 727 -4.13 3.39 -3.18
CA ILE A 727 -3.10 2.48 -2.69
C ILE A 727 -1.82 3.25 -2.36
N GLN A 728 -1.38 4.15 -3.26
CA GLN A 728 -0.25 5.04 -3.02
C GLN A 728 -0.45 5.87 -1.75
N HIS A 729 -1.64 6.45 -1.57
CA HIS A 729 -1.92 7.26 -0.41
C HIS A 729 -1.89 6.47 0.90
N ILE A 730 -2.52 5.29 0.95
CA ILE A 730 -2.50 4.43 2.14
C ILE A 730 -1.06 4.11 2.54
N LEU A 731 -0.24 3.69 1.58
CA LEU A 731 1.16 3.38 1.84
C LEU A 731 1.96 4.63 2.21
N GLN A 732 1.63 5.79 1.63
CA GLN A 732 2.25 7.06 1.98
C GLN A 732 1.94 7.48 3.42
N GLU A 733 0.69 7.39 3.86
CA GLU A 733 0.31 7.72 5.25
C GLU A 733 0.93 6.73 6.25
N ALA A 734 0.88 5.44 5.92
CA ALA A 734 1.49 4.40 6.75
C ALA A 734 2.98 4.64 7.00
N VAL A 735 3.70 5.16 5.99
CA VAL A 735 5.13 5.46 6.09
C VAL A 735 5.38 6.84 6.72
N LEU A 736 4.83 7.91 6.14
CA LEU A 736 5.20 9.29 6.49
C LEU A 736 4.50 9.81 7.75
N GLN A 737 3.22 9.46 7.95
CA GLN A 737 2.43 10.01 9.05
C GLN A 737 2.45 9.08 10.26
N HIS A 738 2.14 7.80 10.05
CA HIS A 738 1.90 6.87 11.15
C HIS A 738 3.12 6.03 11.55
N ARG A 739 4.17 6.02 10.74
CA ARG A 739 5.42 5.27 10.98
C ARG A 739 5.17 3.78 11.27
N HIS A 740 4.23 3.17 10.55
CA HIS A 740 3.79 1.78 10.75
C HIS A 740 4.86 0.74 10.38
N ILE A 741 5.87 1.11 9.58
CA ILE A 741 6.97 0.23 9.17
C ILE A 741 8.10 0.22 10.20
N PHE A 742 8.52 1.41 10.64
CA PHE A 742 9.60 1.62 11.59
C PHE A 742 9.31 2.86 12.44
N ASN A 743 9.28 2.69 13.76
CA ASN A 743 9.18 3.79 14.71
C ASN A 743 10.46 3.90 15.56
N PRO A 744 11.28 4.95 15.39
CA PRO A 744 12.53 5.12 16.13
C PRO A 744 12.33 5.28 17.64
N GLU A 745 11.13 5.67 18.10
CA GLU A 745 10.82 5.85 19.53
C GLU A 745 10.58 4.52 20.26
N MET A 746 10.27 3.44 19.53
CA MET A 746 10.00 2.10 20.08
C MET A 746 11.27 1.23 20.16
N GLY A 747 12.44 1.75 19.76
CA GLY A 747 13.74 1.09 19.93
C GLY A 747 13.98 -0.20 19.11
N GLN A 748 13.11 -0.52 18.15
CA GLN A 748 13.27 -1.69 17.28
C GLN A 748 13.83 -1.28 15.90
N ASN A 749 15.11 -1.57 15.61
CA ASN A 749 15.75 -1.30 14.30
C ASN A 749 15.26 -2.21 13.14
N LYS A 750 14.19 -3.00 13.36
CA LYS A 750 13.66 -3.91 12.34
C LYS A 750 12.94 -3.09 11.26
N ASN A 751 13.28 -3.31 9.98
CA ASN A 751 12.70 -2.65 8.79
C ASN A 751 13.07 -1.16 8.59
N GLU A 752 14.07 -0.63 9.30
CA GLU A 752 14.53 0.77 9.13
C GLU A 752 14.89 1.09 7.67
N PHE A 753 15.55 0.14 6.99
CA PHE A 753 15.88 0.27 5.57
C PHE A 753 14.63 0.47 4.71
N ILE A 754 13.60 -0.36 4.90
CA ILE A 754 12.34 -0.27 4.15
C ILE A 754 11.70 1.12 4.31
N SER A 755 11.62 1.61 5.56
CA SER A 755 11.03 2.93 5.85
C SER A 755 11.81 4.05 5.16
N LYS A 756 13.14 4.08 5.32
CA LYS A 756 14.00 5.11 4.73
C LYS A 756 13.94 5.12 3.20
N THR A 757 13.93 3.95 2.57
CA THR A 757 13.78 3.83 1.12
C THR A 757 12.44 4.40 0.66
N LEU A 758 11.33 4.01 1.31
CA LEU A 758 10.00 4.51 0.93
C LEU A 758 9.84 6.01 1.21
N GLU A 759 10.36 6.53 2.32
CA GLU A 759 10.39 7.96 2.65
C GLU A 759 11.11 8.79 1.57
N ALA A 760 12.28 8.31 1.12
CA ALA A 760 13.03 8.94 0.05
C ALA A 760 12.24 8.94 -1.27
N ILE A 761 11.62 7.80 -1.61
CA ILE A 761 10.80 7.67 -2.81
C ILE A 761 9.59 8.61 -2.77
N PHE A 762 8.84 8.65 -1.66
CA PHE A 762 7.71 9.59 -1.54
C PHE A 762 8.16 11.06 -1.61
N THR A 763 9.32 11.38 -1.04
CA THR A 763 9.90 12.73 -1.11
C THR A 763 10.24 13.12 -2.55
N GLU A 764 10.82 12.22 -3.34
CA GLU A 764 11.13 12.46 -4.76
C GLU A 764 9.86 12.50 -5.62
N MET A 765 8.90 11.59 -5.38
CA MET A 765 7.58 11.59 -6.04
C MET A 765 6.82 12.90 -5.84
N ALA A 766 6.96 13.53 -4.66
CA ALA A 766 6.35 14.83 -4.36
C ALA A 766 7.04 15.99 -5.10
N LYS A 767 8.34 15.89 -5.40
CA LYS A 767 9.09 16.92 -6.15
C LYS A 767 8.79 16.86 -7.65
N THR A 768 8.60 15.65 -8.20
CA THR A 768 8.34 15.45 -9.64
C THR A 768 7.17 14.48 -9.88
N PRO A 769 5.92 14.96 -9.75
CA PRO A 769 4.71 14.12 -9.89
C PRO A 769 4.57 13.42 -11.24
N ASP A 770 5.10 14.00 -12.32
CA ASP A 770 4.99 13.44 -13.67
C ASP A 770 5.97 12.28 -13.94
N ARG A 771 6.91 12.00 -13.02
CA ARG A 771 7.97 10.96 -13.16
C ARG A 771 7.91 9.88 -12.08
N GLN A 772 6.76 9.70 -11.43
CA GLN A 772 6.61 8.76 -10.31
C GLN A 772 6.98 7.32 -10.69
N SER A 773 6.47 6.80 -11.82
CA SER A 773 6.80 5.45 -12.29
C SER A 773 8.29 5.29 -12.61
N GLU A 774 8.95 6.30 -13.20
CA GLU A 774 10.39 6.26 -13.50
C GLU A 774 11.24 6.17 -12.22
N ILE A 775 10.84 6.91 -11.17
CA ILE A 775 11.50 6.88 -9.85
C ILE A 775 11.37 5.48 -9.23
N ILE A 776 10.16 4.94 -9.22
CA ILE A 776 9.88 3.62 -8.65
C ILE A 776 10.61 2.52 -9.43
N ASP A 777 10.57 2.54 -10.76
CA ASP A 777 11.24 1.57 -11.63
C ASP A 777 12.76 1.60 -11.45
N SER A 778 13.34 2.79 -11.35
CA SER A 778 14.78 2.95 -11.08
C SER A 778 15.16 2.31 -9.75
N GLU A 779 14.39 2.54 -8.70
CA GLU A 779 14.66 1.99 -7.38
C GLU A 779 14.46 0.47 -7.33
N ILE A 780 13.38 -0.04 -7.96
CA ILE A 780 13.17 -1.48 -8.12
C ILE A 780 14.36 -2.12 -8.82
N LYS A 781 14.92 -1.47 -9.86
CA LYS A 781 16.08 -1.98 -10.59
C LYS A 781 17.34 -2.01 -9.73
N ASN A 782 17.59 -0.98 -8.92
CA ASN A 782 18.71 -0.92 -7.99
C ASN A 782 18.61 -2.05 -6.95
N ILE A 783 17.51 -2.12 -6.21
CA ILE A 783 17.29 -3.15 -5.18
C ILE A 783 17.30 -4.56 -5.78
N SER A 784 16.78 -4.73 -7.01
CA SER A 784 16.84 -6.02 -7.72
C SER A 784 18.27 -6.42 -8.09
N SER A 785 19.15 -5.46 -8.39
CA SER A 785 20.57 -5.72 -8.64
C SER A 785 21.24 -6.23 -7.37
N ASP A 786 20.99 -5.56 -6.24
CA ASP A 786 21.57 -5.95 -4.95
C ASP A 786 21.07 -7.29 -4.47
N ALA A 787 19.77 -7.56 -4.66
CA ALA A 787 19.18 -8.86 -4.39
C ALA A 787 19.85 -9.98 -5.19
N ARG A 788 20.25 -9.74 -6.45
CA ARG A 788 21.02 -10.71 -7.26
C ARG A 788 22.42 -10.94 -6.71
N SER A 789 23.08 -9.89 -6.21
CA SER A 789 24.40 -10.03 -5.58
C SER A 789 24.32 -10.84 -4.28
N ILE A 790 23.26 -10.67 -3.48
CA ILE A 790 22.97 -11.52 -2.32
C ILE A 790 22.67 -12.97 -2.76
N ASP A 791 21.83 -13.16 -3.79
CA ASP A 791 21.54 -14.48 -4.35
C ASP A 791 22.82 -15.18 -4.84
N ALA A 792 23.79 -14.45 -5.40
CA ALA A 792 25.07 -15.00 -5.80
C ALA A 792 25.89 -15.53 -4.62
N ILE A 793 25.89 -14.83 -3.47
CA ILE A 793 26.56 -15.28 -2.23
C ILE A 793 25.88 -16.53 -1.67
N ILE A 794 24.55 -16.56 -1.64
CA ILE A 794 23.78 -17.73 -1.19
C ILE A 794 24.06 -18.94 -2.09
N ASN A 795 24.01 -18.76 -3.41
CA ASN A 795 24.24 -19.82 -4.39
C ASN A 795 25.67 -20.35 -4.33
N PHE A 796 26.67 -19.48 -4.12
CA PHE A 796 28.07 -19.91 -3.97
C PHE A 796 28.29 -20.78 -2.73
N ASN A 797 27.69 -20.43 -1.59
CA ASN A 797 27.80 -21.27 -0.39
C ASN A 797 27.21 -22.68 -0.61
N ASN A 798 26.14 -22.78 -1.41
CA ASN A 798 25.51 -24.04 -1.79
C ASN A 798 26.36 -24.87 -2.78
N LEU A 799 27.33 -24.26 -3.46
CA LEU A 799 28.14 -24.88 -4.51
C LEU A 799 29.05 -26.00 -3.97
N SER A 800 29.51 -25.89 -2.71
CA SER A 800 30.24 -26.96 -2.03
C SER A 800 29.41 -28.26 -1.93
N ARG A 801 28.12 -28.14 -1.62
CA ARG A 801 27.16 -29.25 -1.55
C ARG A 801 26.85 -29.82 -2.92
N VAL A 802 26.80 -28.98 -3.96
CA VAL A 802 26.69 -29.43 -5.36
C VAL A 802 27.90 -30.26 -5.75
N ARG A 803 29.12 -29.76 -5.49
CA ARG A 803 30.37 -30.49 -5.80
C ARG A 803 30.45 -31.81 -5.04
N GLN A 804 30.11 -31.84 -3.75
CA GLN A 804 30.05 -33.08 -2.98
C GLN A 804 28.97 -34.05 -3.48
N GLY A 805 27.81 -33.55 -3.92
CA GLY A 805 26.76 -34.37 -4.51
C GLY A 805 27.17 -34.97 -5.86
N ILE A 806 27.88 -34.20 -6.68
CA ILE A 806 28.47 -34.66 -7.93
C ILE A 806 29.57 -35.66 -7.66
N GLU A 807 30.49 -35.40 -6.72
CA GLU A 807 31.53 -36.35 -6.31
C GLU A 807 30.91 -37.64 -5.78
N LEU A 808 29.90 -37.59 -4.92
CA LEU A 808 29.20 -38.78 -4.42
C LEU A 808 28.65 -39.66 -5.55
N ILE A 809 28.17 -39.05 -6.64
CA ILE A 809 27.59 -39.75 -7.79
C ILE A 809 28.66 -40.16 -8.82
N LEU A 810 29.67 -39.32 -9.05
CA LEU A 810 30.69 -39.50 -10.12
C LEU A 810 31.97 -40.21 -9.65
N SER A 811 32.34 -40.12 -8.36
CA SER A 811 33.47 -40.85 -7.79
C SER A 811 33.16 -42.33 -7.53
N ALA A 812 31.88 -42.69 -7.60
CA ALA A 812 31.43 -44.07 -7.56
C ALA A 812 31.64 -44.71 -8.94
N SER A 813 32.87 -45.09 -9.26
CA SER A 813 33.19 -46.01 -10.36
C SER A 813 32.66 -47.45 -10.13
N ALA A 814 31.69 -47.61 -9.23
CA ALA A 814 30.95 -48.82 -8.94
C ALA A 814 29.48 -48.46 -8.68
N GLU A 815 28.59 -49.29 -9.24
CA GLU A 815 27.13 -49.37 -9.04
C GLU A 815 26.53 -48.55 -7.87
N ILE A 816 25.67 -47.58 -8.19
CA ILE A 816 24.90 -46.76 -7.26
C ILE A 816 23.60 -47.49 -6.88
N THR A 817 23.32 -47.63 -5.58
CA THR A 817 22.04 -48.16 -5.10
C THR A 817 21.04 -47.01 -4.90
N PRO A 818 19.83 -47.05 -5.50
CA PRO A 818 18.81 -46.04 -5.24
C PRO A 818 18.45 -45.97 -3.74
N SER A 819 18.40 -44.75 -3.22
CA SER A 819 18.03 -44.45 -1.82
C SER A 819 17.45 -43.04 -1.72
N SER A 820 16.77 -42.74 -0.62
CA SER A 820 16.26 -41.38 -0.33
C SER A 820 17.37 -40.31 -0.38
N LYS A 821 18.59 -40.67 0.04
CA LYS A 821 19.77 -39.80 -0.05
C LYS A 821 20.18 -39.49 -1.50
N ILE A 822 20.14 -40.48 -2.39
CA ILE A 822 20.41 -40.27 -3.83
C ILE A 822 19.29 -39.46 -4.47
N LYS A 823 18.02 -39.75 -4.15
CA LYS A 823 16.85 -38.99 -4.64
C LYS A 823 16.95 -37.51 -4.31
N ASN A 824 17.27 -37.20 -3.05
CA ASN A 824 17.43 -35.81 -2.59
C ASN A 824 18.63 -35.13 -3.26
N THR A 825 19.76 -35.84 -3.44
CA THR A 825 20.94 -35.31 -4.14
C THR A 825 20.63 -35.02 -5.61
N VAL A 826 19.91 -35.90 -6.30
CA VAL A 826 19.47 -35.70 -7.70
C VAL A 826 18.51 -34.52 -7.80
N GLY A 827 17.53 -34.40 -6.89
CA GLY A 827 16.63 -33.26 -6.83
C GLY A 827 17.34 -31.94 -6.54
N PHE A 828 18.43 -31.95 -5.76
CA PHE A 828 19.24 -30.77 -5.50
C PHE A 828 20.09 -30.37 -6.73
N ILE A 829 20.73 -31.33 -7.40
CA ILE A 829 21.54 -31.08 -8.61
C ILE A 829 20.64 -30.62 -9.78
N SER A 830 19.41 -31.14 -9.87
CA SER A 830 18.49 -30.78 -10.95
C SER A 830 18.12 -29.29 -10.98
N ALA A 831 18.23 -28.59 -9.83
CA ALA A 831 18.03 -27.15 -9.74
C ALA A 831 19.12 -26.33 -10.49
N TYR A 832 20.27 -26.94 -10.79
CA TYR A 832 21.38 -26.32 -11.52
C TYR A 832 21.37 -26.63 -13.02
N LEU A 833 20.36 -27.36 -13.51
CA LEU A 833 20.19 -27.70 -14.91
C LEU A 833 19.15 -26.81 -15.60
N PRO A 834 19.32 -26.52 -16.91
CA PRO A 834 18.25 -25.97 -17.75
C PRO A 834 16.98 -26.82 -17.68
N ALA A 835 15.81 -26.18 -17.81
CA ALA A 835 14.51 -26.84 -17.65
C ALA A 835 14.31 -28.08 -18.55
N GLU A 836 14.91 -28.08 -19.74
CA GLU A 836 14.86 -29.23 -20.66
C GLU A 836 15.68 -30.42 -20.11
N LEU A 837 16.91 -30.16 -19.66
CA LEU A 837 17.79 -31.19 -19.08
C LEU A 837 17.29 -31.66 -17.71
N ARG A 838 16.63 -30.80 -16.93
CA ARG A 838 15.99 -31.18 -15.67
C ARG A 838 14.93 -32.27 -15.89
N LYS A 839 14.06 -32.12 -16.89
CA LYS A 839 13.06 -33.14 -17.23
C LYS A 839 13.69 -34.46 -17.65
N VAL A 840 14.80 -34.39 -18.39
CA VAL A 840 15.54 -35.59 -18.81
C VAL A 840 16.16 -36.29 -17.59
N LEU A 841 16.74 -35.54 -16.65
CA LEU A 841 17.29 -36.11 -15.40
C LEU A 841 16.20 -36.73 -14.52
N GLU A 842 15.07 -36.06 -14.34
CA GLU A 842 13.91 -36.58 -13.58
C GLU A 842 13.33 -37.85 -14.24
N SER A 843 13.30 -37.90 -15.58
CA SER A 843 12.87 -39.08 -16.35
C SER A 843 13.88 -40.23 -16.24
N ASN A 844 15.18 -39.94 -16.33
CA ASN A 844 16.25 -40.92 -16.15
C ASN A 844 16.18 -41.54 -14.76
N TYR A 845 16.03 -40.71 -13.73
CA TYR A 845 15.91 -41.19 -12.35
C TYR A 845 14.66 -42.05 -12.15
N SER A 846 13.49 -41.59 -12.61
CA SER A 846 12.24 -42.34 -12.48
C SER A 846 12.29 -43.70 -13.17
N ARG A 847 13.00 -43.82 -14.29
CA ARG A 847 13.21 -45.10 -15.01
C ARG A 847 14.14 -46.06 -14.24
N LEU A 848 15.06 -45.52 -13.44
CA LEU A 848 16.12 -46.27 -12.76
C LEU A 848 15.80 -46.53 -11.28
N GLU A 849 14.83 -45.83 -10.67
CA GLU A 849 14.49 -45.93 -9.24
C GLU A 849 14.05 -47.35 -8.83
N ASP A 850 13.41 -48.10 -9.74
CA ASP A 850 12.98 -49.49 -9.52
C ASP A 850 14.11 -50.53 -9.67
N GLN A 851 15.30 -50.12 -10.11
CA GLN A 851 16.43 -51.03 -10.30
C GLN A 851 17.21 -51.24 -9.00
N LYS A 852 17.76 -52.44 -8.78
CA LYS A 852 18.60 -52.72 -7.60
C LYS A 852 19.90 -51.89 -7.60
N LYS A 853 20.40 -51.51 -8.78
CA LYS A 853 21.67 -50.82 -9.02
C LYS A 853 21.58 -50.00 -10.30
N MET A 854 22.20 -48.82 -10.34
CA MET A 854 22.32 -47.94 -11.51
C MET A 854 23.74 -47.37 -11.63
N THR A 855 24.12 -46.85 -12.78
CA THR A 855 25.42 -46.18 -12.99
C THR A 855 25.28 -44.67 -13.17
N ALA A 856 26.37 -43.93 -12.88
CA ALA A 856 26.40 -42.48 -13.03
C ALA A 856 26.19 -42.01 -14.49
N ASP A 857 26.61 -42.81 -15.47
CA ASP A 857 26.48 -42.52 -16.90
C ASP A 857 25.05 -42.77 -17.42
N GLU A 858 24.29 -43.66 -16.77
CA GLU A 858 22.86 -43.85 -17.05
C GLU A 858 21.99 -42.72 -16.49
N LEU A 859 22.48 -42.05 -15.43
CA LEU A 859 21.74 -40.98 -14.75
C LEU A 859 22.04 -39.59 -15.34
N PHE A 860 23.33 -39.27 -15.56
CA PHE A 860 23.78 -37.97 -16.07
C PHE A 860 24.43 -38.08 -17.45
N THR A 861 23.81 -37.44 -18.45
CA THR A 861 24.41 -37.32 -19.80
C THR A 861 25.63 -36.41 -19.80
N SER A 862 26.46 -36.53 -20.84
CA SER A 862 27.61 -35.62 -21.06
C SER A 862 27.18 -34.15 -21.13
N GLU A 863 26.04 -33.87 -21.74
CA GLU A 863 25.47 -32.51 -21.84
C GLU A 863 25.05 -31.96 -20.47
N MET A 864 24.46 -32.79 -19.60
CA MET A 864 24.13 -32.39 -18.23
C MET A 864 25.38 -32.05 -17.43
N ARG A 865 26.45 -32.85 -17.58
CA ARG A 865 27.72 -32.61 -16.90
C ARG A 865 28.36 -31.29 -17.34
N GLN A 866 28.36 -31.01 -18.64
CA GLN A 866 28.83 -29.73 -19.18
C GLN A 866 27.99 -28.55 -18.70
N ALA A 867 26.65 -28.68 -18.69
CA ALA A 867 25.76 -27.64 -18.21
C ALA A 867 25.97 -27.32 -16.72
N ILE A 868 26.19 -28.35 -15.90
CA ILE A 868 26.49 -28.19 -14.47
C ILE A 868 27.85 -27.53 -14.26
N GLU A 869 28.89 -27.93 -15.00
CA GLU A 869 30.21 -27.28 -14.93
C GLU A 869 30.14 -25.81 -15.34
N GLN A 870 29.42 -25.50 -16.43
CA GLN A 870 29.21 -24.13 -16.88
C GLN A 870 28.47 -23.31 -15.81
N LYS A 871 27.39 -23.86 -15.24
CA LYS A 871 26.63 -23.17 -14.19
C LYS A 871 27.45 -22.96 -12.92
N THR A 872 28.31 -23.91 -12.58
CA THR A 872 29.24 -23.81 -11.44
C THR A 872 30.23 -22.66 -11.66
N ARG A 873 30.79 -22.51 -12.87
CA ARG A 873 31.67 -21.37 -13.20
C ARG A 873 30.93 -20.04 -13.15
N GLU A 874 29.70 -19.99 -13.67
CA GLU A 874 28.86 -18.80 -13.63
C GLU A 874 28.54 -18.36 -12.20
N VAL A 875 28.21 -19.29 -11.29
CA VAL A 875 27.98 -18.99 -9.87
C VAL A 875 29.25 -18.46 -9.20
N GLU A 876 30.42 -19.02 -9.52
CA GLU A 876 31.71 -18.55 -9.01
C GLU A 876 32.02 -17.11 -9.47
N GLU A 877 31.80 -16.82 -10.76
CA GLU A 877 32.00 -15.49 -11.34
C GLU A 877 31.05 -14.45 -10.73
N ASN A 878 29.76 -14.81 -10.62
CA ASN A 878 28.75 -13.95 -9.98
C ASN A 878 29.09 -13.67 -8.51
N TYR A 879 29.66 -14.65 -7.80
CA TYR A 879 30.12 -14.45 -6.43
C TYR A 879 31.33 -13.50 -6.34
N GLN A 880 32.30 -13.61 -7.25
CA GLN A 880 33.41 -12.64 -7.30
C GLN A 880 32.92 -11.23 -7.59
N ASN A 881 31.94 -11.08 -8.48
CA ASN A 881 31.29 -9.79 -8.73
C ASN A 881 30.58 -9.26 -7.49
N ALA A 882 29.85 -10.11 -6.75
CA ALA A 882 29.20 -9.73 -5.50
C ALA A 882 30.20 -9.35 -4.39
N LEU A 883 31.37 -10.00 -4.31
CA LEU A 883 32.44 -9.65 -3.36
C LEU A 883 33.01 -8.24 -3.59
N ASN A 884 32.96 -7.75 -4.83
CA ASN A 884 33.45 -6.44 -5.24
C ASN A 884 32.34 -5.37 -5.30
N SER A 885 31.09 -5.73 -4.97
CA SER A 885 29.97 -4.80 -4.95
C SER A 885 29.87 -4.02 -3.63
N ASP A 886 29.15 -2.91 -3.64
CA ASP A 886 29.02 -2.02 -2.49
C ASP A 886 28.03 -2.54 -1.42
N ILE A 887 27.33 -3.65 -1.70
CA ILE A 887 26.30 -4.24 -0.82
C ILE A 887 26.79 -4.52 0.61
N TRP A 888 28.09 -4.78 0.78
CA TRP A 888 28.69 -5.07 2.08
C TRP A 888 28.65 -3.85 3.00
N GLY A 889 29.04 -2.68 2.46
CA GLY A 889 29.03 -1.42 3.18
C GLY A 889 27.62 -0.84 3.30
N GLU A 890 26.86 -0.91 2.21
CA GLU A 890 25.50 -0.37 2.13
C GLU A 890 24.53 -1.04 3.11
N TYR A 891 24.62 -2.37 3.24
CA TYR A 891 23.72 -3.15 4.09
C TYR A 891 24.36 -3.66 5.38
N GLN A 892 25.58 -3.21 5.70
CA GLN A 892 26.33 -3.61 6.89
C GLN A 892 26.48 -5.15 7.03
N LEU A 893 26.69 -5.84 5.91
CA LEU A 893 26.85 -7.30 5.89
C LEU A 893 28.28 -7.68 6.27
N ASP A 894 28.44 -8.75 7.06
CA ASP A 894 29.75 -9.22 7.48
C ASP A 894 30.42 -10.07 6.41
N LYS A 895 31.33 -9.43 5.65
CA LYS A 895 32.15 -10.08 4.62
C LYS A 895 33.04 -11.19 5.17
N ASN A 896 33.48 -11.11 6.43
CA ASN A 896 34.33 -12.12 7.05
C ASN A 896 33.54 -13.36 7.47
N ASN A 897 32.21 -13.24 7.62
CA ASN A 897 31.31 -14.33 7.96
C ASN A 897 30.33 -14.68 6.82
N ALA A 898 30.79 -14.59 5.57
CA ALA A 898 29.99 -14.90 4.37
C ALA A 898 29.45 -16.35 4.30
N LYS A 899 29.91 -17.24 5.19
CA LYS A 899 29.40 -18.61 5.35
C LYS A 899 28.13 -18.70 6.19
N ASN A 900 27.86 -17.71 7.06
CA ASN A 900 26.62 -17.65 7.80
C ASN A 900 25.52 -17.08 6.89
N LEU A 901 24.66 -17.96 6.37
CA LEU A 901 23.61 -17.60 5.42
C LEU A 901 22.44 -16.81 6.03
N GLU A 902 22.29 -16.80 7.36
CA GLU A 902 21.14 -16.18 8.03
C GLU A 902 20.99 -14.70 7.71
N GLN A 903 22.09 -13.92 7.80
CA GLN A 903 22.10 -12.49 7.48
C GLN A 903 21.68 -12.23 6.02
N PHE A 904 22.08 -13.10 5.09
CA PHE A 904 21.78 -12.95 3.67
C PHE A 904 20.34 -13.31 3.36
N TYR A 905 19.78 -14.36 3.97
CA TYR A 905 18.36 -14.68 3.83
C TYR A 905 17.47 -13.59 4.42
N GLN A 906 17.80 -13.09 5.61
CA GLN A 906 17.06 -12.01 6.24
C GLN A 906 17.08 -10.74 5.38
N LYS A 907 18.26 -10.33 4.90
CA LYS A 907 18.39 -9.17 4.03
C LYS A 907 17.71 -9.38 2.68
N ARG A 908 17.82 -10.56 2.08
CA ARG A 908 17.15 -10.90 0.83
C ARG A 908 15.63 -10.79 0.92
N GLN A 909 15.06 -11.21 2.05
CA GLN A 909 13.64 -11.11 2.34
C GLN A 909 13.23 -9.65 2.59
N GLU A 910 14.05 -8.85 3.26
CA GLU A 910 13.85 -7.40 3.41
C GLU A 910 13.81 -6.71 2.04
N LEU A 911 14.83 -6.91 1.18
CA LEU A 911 14.87 -6.33 -0.17
C LEU A 911 13.67 -6.76 -1.03
N LYS A 912 13.24 -8.03 -0.93
CA LYS A 912 12.06 -8.52 -1.66
C LYS A 912 10.78 -7.82 -1.17
N SER A 913 10.65 -7.61 0.14
CA SER A 913 9.49 -6.92 0.72
C SER A 913 9.47 -5.45 0.30
N THR A 914 10.62 -4.77 0.22
CA THR A 914 10.73 -3.42 -0.34
C THR A 914 10.30 -3.36 -1.80
N ILE A 915 10.79 -4.28 -2.65
CA ILE A 915 10.37 -4.36 -4.06
C ILE A 915 8.87 -4.57 -4.18
N ASP A 916 8.31 -5.45 -3.36
CA ASP A 916 6.87 -5.75 -3.38
C ASP A 916 6.03 -4.51 -2.99
N LEU A 917 6.45 -3.73 -1.97
CA LEU A 917 5.81 -2.45 -1.62
C LEU A 917 5.95 -1.41 -2.73
N LEU A 918 7.13 -1.25 -3.32
CA LEU A 918 7.37 -0.34 -4.44
C LEU A 918 6.49 -0.67 -5.65
N ARG A 919 6.33 -1.95 -5.98
CA ARG A 919 5.43 -2.36 -7.06
C ARG A 919 3.95 -2.14 -6.75
N LEU A 920 3.54 -2.11 -5.48
CA LEU A 920 2.18 -1.70 -5.10
C LEU A 920 1.96 -0.20 -5.35
N LEU A 921 3.01 0.62 -5.19
CA LEU A 921 2.97 2.06 -5.50
C LEU A 921 2.84 2.34 -6.99
N ASP A 922 3.37 1.46 -7.85
CA ASP A 922 3.34 1.62 -9.32
C ASP A 922 2.22 0.80 -10.01
N LEU A 923 1.19 0.39 -9.25
CA LEU A 923 0.06 -0.28 -9.86
C LEU A 923 -0.69 0.65 -10.81
N SER A 924 -1.13 0.10 -11.95
CA SER A 924 -2.08 0.76 -12.85
C SER A 924 -3.45 0.10 -12.77
N ASN A 925 -4.51 0.80 -13.19
CA ASN A 925 -5.84 0.20 -13.30
C ASN A 925 -5.84 -1.08 -14.15
N LYS A 926 -5.00 -1.16 -15.18
CA LYS A 926 -4.84 -2.34 -16.04
C LYS A 926 -4.25 -3.52 -15.28
N LEU A 927 -3.22 -3.29 -14.46
CA LEU A 927 -2.61 -4.31 -13.61
C LEU A 927 -3.56 -4.81 -12.53
N ILE A 928 -4.32 -3.88 -11.91
CA ILE A 928 -5.35 -4.19 -10.93
C ILE A 928 -6.47 -5.03 -11.55
N ALA A 929 -6.99 -4.61 -12.70
CA ALA A 929 -8.07 -5.32 -13.41
C ALA A 929 -7.68 -6.73 -13.88
N THR A 930 -6.39 -7.04 -13.93
CA THR A 930 -5.87 -8.35 -14.35
C THR A 930 -5.22 -9.14 -13.21
N ASN A 931 -5.25 -8.63 -11.96
CA ASN A 931 -4.60 -9.19 -10.78
C ASN A 931 -3.10 -9.51 -11.02
N ARG A 932 -2.33 -8.57 -11.58
CA ARG A 932 -0.91 -8.75 -11.94
C ARG A 932 -0.03 -7.66 -11.35
N MET A 933 1.22 -8.01 -11.05
CA MET A 933 2.24 -7.07 -10.57
C MET A 933 3.12 -6.46 -11.68
N ALA A 934 3.02 -6.96 -12.92
CA ALA A 934 3.79 -6.45 -14.05
C ALA A 934 3.12 -6.82 -15.39
N GLU A 935 3.31 -5.95 -16.39
CA GLU A 935 2.92 -6.22 -17.77
C GLU A 935 3.93 -7.19 -18.41
N LYS A 936 3.60 -8.48 -18.51
CA LYS A 936 4.39 -9.43 -19.31
C LYS A 936 3.62 -9.91 -20.53
N GLU A 937 4.31 -9.88 -21.67
CA GLU A 937 3.96 -10.63 -22.88
C GLU A 937 4.15 -12.14 -22.64
N GLY A 938 3.10 -12.94 -22.86
CA GLY A 938 3.17 -14.40 -22.86
C GLY A 938 2.22 -15.13 -21.90
N LYS A 939 1.79 -16.35 -22.31
CA LYS A 939 0.85 -17.20 -21.57
C LYS A 939 1.58 -18.03 -20.50
N LYS A 940 1.27 -17.73 -19.22
CA LYS A 940 1.53 -18.46 -17.94
C LYS A 940 2.66 -17.87 -17.06
N GLY A 941 2.30 -17.42 -15.84
CA GLY A 941 3.21 -17.39 -14.68
C GLY A 941 3.68 -16.03 -14.13
N GLY A 942 2.88 -14.97 -14.15
CA GLY A 942 3.22 -13.73 -13.43
C GLY A 942 2.83 -13.79 -11.94
N GLU A 943 3.59 -13.14 -11.06
CA GLU A 943 3.17 -12.89 -9.66
C GLU A 943 1.87 -12.08 -9.65
N THR A 944 0.90 -12.51 -8.84
CA THR A 944 -0.39 -11.83 -8.68
C THR A 944 -0.34 -10.84 -7.53
N ILE A 945 -1.20 -9.82 -7.58
CA ILE A 945 -1.30 -8.82 -6.49
C ILE A 945 -1.67 -9.54 -5.19
N THR A 946 -2.60 -10.49 -5.24
CA THR A 946 -2.97 -11.33 -4.10
C THR A 946 -1.77 -12.04 -3.47
N SER A 947 -0.90 -12.67 -4.28
CA SER A 947 0.28 -13.38 -3.76
C SER A 947 1.30 -12.45 -3.11
N VAL A 948 1.41 -11.20 -3.59
CA VAL A 948 2.28 -10.18 -3.00
C VAL A 948 1.73 -9.71 -1.66
N LEU A 949 0.44 -9.42 -1.57
CA LEU A 949 -0.20 -8.95 -0.32
C LEU A 949 -0.07 -10.01 0.79
N GLU A 950 -0.32 -11.28 0.50
CA GLU A 950 -0.15 -12.38 1.47
C GLU A 950 1.31 -12.49 1.98
N ARG A 951 2.28 -12.35 1.08
CA ARG A 951 3.70 -12.39 1.46
C ARG A 951 4.09 -11.19 2.32
N LEU A 952 3.59 -9.99 2.00
CA LEU A 952 3.81 -8.79 2.81
C LEU A 952 3.17 -8.95 4.20
N LYS A 953 1.93 -9.45 4.30
CA LYS A 953 1.28 -9.75 5.58
C LYS A 953 2.11 -10.73 6.42
N LYS A 954 2.65 -11.78 5.81
CA LYS A 954 3.53 -12.74 6.50
C LYS A 954 4.83 -12.09 7.00
N TYR A 955 5.45 -11.23 6.20
CA TYR A 955 6.69 -10.54 6.58
C TYR A 955 6.46 -9.53 7.71
N PHE A 956 5.37 -8.76 7.62
CA PHE A 956 5.00 -7.71 8.56
C PHE A 956 4.08 -8.17 9.68
N LYS A 957 3.93 -9.48 9.96
CA LYS A 957 2.92 -10.03 10.88
C LYS A 957 2.82 -9.33 12.25
N ASP A 958 3.93 -8.78 12.75
CA ASP A 958 4.04 -8.09 14.05
C ASP A 958 4.01 -6.54 13.92
N SER A 959 3.70 -6.00 12.75
CA SER A 959 3.70 -4.56 12.43
C SER A 959 2.28 -4.05 12.14
N PRO A 960 1.95 -2.80 12.55
CA PRO A 960 0.69 -2.14 12.17
C PRO A 960 0.44 -2.10 10.65
N LEU A 961 1.49 -2.22 9.83
CA LEU A 961 1.40 -2.22 8.36
C LEU A 961 0.52 -3.35 7.81
N VAL A 962 0.33 -4.45 8.55
CA VAL A 962 -0.58 -5.55 8.15
C VAL A 962 -2.00 -5.02 7.92
N GLN A 963 -2.39 -4.01 8.68
CA GLN A 963 -3.68 -3.36 8.55
C GLN A 963 -3.75 -2.54 7.26
N ASP A 964 -2.72 -1.74 6.96
CA ASP A 964 -2.64 -0.97 5.70
C ASP A 964 -2.63 -1.89 4.47
N ILE A 965 -1.92 -3.02 4.54
CA ILE A 965 -1.93 -4.04 3.49
C ILE A 965 -3.32 -4.66 3.32
N SER A 966 -4.06 -4.86 4.43
CA SER A 966 -5.45 -5.33 4.38
C SER A 966 -6.39 -4.27 3.79
N ASN A 967 -6.11 -2.99 4.00
CA ASN A 967 -6.83 -1.88 3.36
C ASN A 967 -6.60 -1.81 1.86
N VAL A 968 -5.35 -1.98 1.43
CA VAL A 968 -5.00 -2.14 0.01
C VAL A 968 -5.76 -3.33 -0.59
N GLU A 969 -5.77 -4.47 0.09
CA GLU A 969 -6.51 -5.65 -0.36
C GLU A 969 -8.02 -5.40 -0.47
N PHE A 970 -8.61 -4.69 0.50
CA PHE A 970 -10.01 -4.32 0.51
C PHE A 970 -10.38 -3.43 -0.68
N ILE A 971 -9.61 -2.37 -0.95
CA ILE A 971 -9.80 -1.46 -2.10
C ILE A 971 -9.73 -2.22 -3.43
N LEU A 972 -8.81 -3.17 -3.54
CA LEU A 972 -8.68 -4.00 -4.73
C LEU A 972 -9.92 -4.88 -4.96
N LYS A 973 -10.55 -5.37 -3.88
CA LYS A 973 -11.73 -6.26 -3.93
C LYS A 973 -13.06 -5.51 -4.06
N GLU A 974 -13.21 -4.36 -3.42
CA GLU A 974 -14.50 -3.66 -3.36
C GLU A 974 -14.81 -2.85 -4.62
N LYS A 975 -16.11 -2.81 -4.91
CA LYS A 975 -16.73 -1.87 -5.84
C LYS A 975 -17.73 -1.09 -5.04
N ILE A 976 -17.29 0.04 -4.52
CA ILE A 976 -18.22 0.97 -3.92
C ILE A 976 -18.64 1.92 -5.02
N ASP A 977 -19.83 1.68 -5.53
CA ASP A 977 -20.50 2.60 -6.43
C ASP A 977 -20.98 3.79 -5.60
N PHE A 978 -20.21 4.87 -5.57
CA PHE A 978 -20.65 6.12 -4.95
C PHE A 978 -21.51 6.96 -5.92
N GLY A 979 -21.71 6.52 -7.16
CA GLY A 979 -22.37 7.28 -8.23
C GLY A 979 -23.89 7.45 -8.12
N GLU A 980 -24.54 6.92 -7.07
CA GLU A 980 -25.98 7.08 -6.84
C GLU A 980 -26.27 8.13 -5.74
N LYS A 981 -27.39 8.85 -5.87
CA LYS A 981 -27.90 9.73 -4.81
C LYS A 981 -28.20 8.90 -3.56
N ARG A 982 -27.58 9.24 -2.43
CA ARG A 982 -27.80 8.56 -1.15
C ARG A 982 -28.53 9.47 -0.20
N ARG A 983 -29.52 8.93 0.51
CA ARG A 983 -30.24 9.63 1.57
C ARG A 983 -29.40 9.53 2.85
N LEU A 984 -28.66 10.59 3.18
CA LEU A 984 -27.67 10.57 4.23
C LEU A 984 -28.15 11.24 5.51
N ALA A 985 -27.68 10.73 6.64
CA ALA A 985 -27.90 11.31 7.96
C ALA A 985 -26.62 11.25 8.80
N MET A 986 -26.47 12.18 9.75
CA MET A 986 -25.30 12.27 10.62
C MET A 986 -25.67 12.16 12.08
N ILE A 987 -24.84 11.44 12.83
CA ILE A 987 -24.99 11.21 14.27
C ILE A 987 -23.74 11.75 14.95
N PHE A 988 -23.89 12.49 16.04
CA PHE A 988 -22.83 12.87 16.98
C PHE A 988 -23.23 12.38 18.36
N THR A 989 -22.44 11.46 18.94
CA THR A 989 -22.85 10.76 20.15
C THR A 989 -21.69 10.27 21.01
N ASP A 990 -21.97 10.04 22.29
CA ASP A 990 -21.13 9.25 23.20
C ASP A 990 -21.79 7.93 23.63
N ASN A 991 -22.77 7.44 22.87
CA ASN A 991 -23.42 6.16 23.15
C ASN A 991 -22.37 5.05 23.33
N ALA A 992 -22.48 4.30 24.43
CA ALA A 992 -21.48 3.31 24.83
C ALA A 992 -21.23 2.25 23.74
N GLN A 993 -22.29 1.70 23.13
CA GLN A 993 -22.16 0.69 22.05
C GLN A 993 -21.42 1.26 20.84
N MET A 994 -21.77 2.47 20.42
CA MET A 994 -21.17 3.11 19.25
C MET A 994 -19.71 3.49 19.49
N LEU A 995 -19.35 3.94 20.69
CA LEU A 995 -17.95 4.21 21.04
C LEU A 995 -17.10 2.94 21.13
N TRP A 996 -17.62 1.87 21.74
CA TRP A 996 -16.91 0.59 21.83
C TRP A 996 -16.57 0.01 20.46
N GLN A 997 -17.48 0.21 19.51
CA GLN A 997 -17.35 -0.27 18.14
C GLN A 997 -16.86 0.80 17.17
N ALA A 998 -16.45 1.98 17.67
CA ALA A 998 -15.90 3.07 16.84
C ALA A 998 -14.77 2.57 15.96
N GLY A 999 -13.94 1.70 16.50
CA GLY A 999 -12.89 1.02 15.78
C GLY A 999 -13.25 0.18 14.57
N LYS A 1000 -14.40 -0.51 14.64
CA LYS A 1000 -14.85 -1.52 13.67
C LYS A 1000 -15.59 -0.88 12.49
N TYR A 1001 -16.24 0.25 12.72
CA TYR A 1001 -17.10 0.89 11.74
C TYR A 1001 -16.48 2.19 11.20
N PRO A 1002 -16.74 2.57 9.94
CA PRO A 1002 -17.56 1.86 8.94
C PRO A 1002 -16.94 0.54 8.47
N LEU A 1003 -17.78 -0.44 8.08
CA LEU A 1003 -17.31 -1.78 7.67
C LEU A 1003 -16.64 -1.76 6.29
N GLY A 1004 -15.33 -1.83 6.27
CA GLY A 1004 -14.58 -2.08 5.04
C GLY A 1004 -13.09 -1.84 5.19
N ASN A 1005 -12.75 -0.60 5.57
CA ASN A 1005 -11.41 -0.21 5.90
C ASN A 1005 -11.04 -0.76 7.29
N SER A 1006 -10.02 -1.59 7.33
CA SER A 1006 -9.45 -2.15 8.54
C SER A 1006 -8.70 -1.02 9.28
N SER A 1007 -9.12 -0.70 10.51
CA SER A 1007 -8.57 0.41 11.29
C SER A 1007 -7.53 -0.07 12.30
N CYS A 1008 -6.46 0.68 12.54
CA CYS A 1008 -5.56 0.45 13.69
C CYS A 1008 -6.29 0.63 15.04
N GLN A 1009 -7.43 1.32 14.99
CA GLN A 1009 -8.39 1.46 16.06
C GLN A 1009 -9.38 0.29 16.09
N HIS A 1010 -9.20 -0.85 15.41
CA HIS A 1010 -10.17 -1.95 15.52
C HIS A 1010 -9.99 -2.70 16.85
N TYR A 1011 -11.03 -2.87 17.67
CA TYR A 1011 -10.88 -3.52 18.98
C TYR A 1011 -10.39 -4.98 18.89
N ALA A 1012 -10.93 -5.76 17.95
CA ALA A 1012 -10.54 -7.16 17.76
C ALA A 1012 -9.13 -7.34 17.18
N GLU A 1013 -8.75 -6.56 16.16
CA GLU A 1013 -7.54 -6.83 15.36
C GLU A 1013 -6.54 -5.66 15.30
N GLY A 1014 -6.92 -4.46 15.72
CA GLY A 1014 -6.13 -3.24 15.59
C GLY A 1014 -4.95 -3.17 16.55
N SER A 1015 -3.84 -2.57 16.10
CA SER A 1015 -2.58 -2.46 16.84
C SER A 1015 -2.63 -1.53 18.06
N TYR A 1016 -3.54 -0.55 18.08
CA TYR A 1016 -3.71 0.41 19.19
C TYR A 1016 -5.00 0.17 19.98
N ALA A 1017 -5.54 -1.06 19.92
CA ALA A 1017 -6.84 -1.37 20.51
C ALA A 1017 -6.90 -1.08 22.02
N ASN A 1018 -5.84 -1.31 22.79
CA ASN A 1018 -5.77 -1.02 24.24
C ASN A 1018 -6.06 0.46 24.59
N GLN A 1019 -5.65 1.39 23.74
CA GLN A 1019 -5.82 2.83 23.97
C GLN A 1019 -7.23 3.34 23.62
N LEU A 1020 -8.05 2.55 22.93
CA LEU A 1020 -9.41 2.95 22.58
C LEU A 1020 -10.36 2.97 23.78
N MET A 1021 -9.98 2.34 24.89
CA MET A 1021 -10.78 2.47 26.11
C MET A 1021 -10.75 3.89 26.66
N GLY A 1022 -9.75 4.69 26.26
CA GLY A 1022 -9.80 6.14 26.38
C GLY A 1022 -10.94 6.76 25.57
N TYR A 1023 -11.28 6.28 24.37
CA TYR A 1023 -12.43 6.82 23.61
C TYR A 1023 -13.78 6.54 24.27
N VAL A 1024 -13.89 5.37 24.89
CA VAL A 1024 -15.12 4.94 25.54
C VAL A 1024 -15.34 5.66 26.86
N GLY A 1025 -14.33 5.70 27.74
CA GLY A 1025 -14.49 6.25 29.09
C GLY A 1025 -14.23 7.75 29.22
N ASP A 1026 -13.42 8.37 28.34
CA ASP A 1026 -13.06 9.79 28.52
C ASP A 1026 -14.20 10.75 28.14
N PRO A 1027 -14.65 11.65 29.04
CA PRO A 1027 -15.70 12.65 28.75
C PRO A 1027 -15.37 13.60 27.62
N ASN A 1028 -14.10 13.83 27.32
CA ASN A 1028 -13.73 14.70 26.21
C ASN A 1028 -13.86 14.03 24.84
N CYS A 1029 -14.17 12.74 24.75
CA CYS A 1029 -14.23 12.03 23.47
C CYS A 1029 -15.67 11.72 23.06
N LYS A 1030 -15.99 11.96 21.79
CA LYS A 1030 -17.24 11.59 21.12
C LYS A 1030 -16.96 11.05 19.73
N VAL A 1031 -17.95 10.41 19.12
CA VAL A 1031 -17.86 9.94 17.75
C VAL A 1031 -18.96 10.57 16.90
N ALA A 1032 -18.59 11.00 15.70
CA ALA A 1032 -19.51 11.38 14.66
C ALA A 1032 -19.57 10.27 13.59
N TYR A 1033 -20.75 9.93 13.10
CA TYR A 1033 -20.98 8.98 12.03
C TYR A 1033 -21.79 9.61 10.90
N LEU A 1034 -21.46 9.25 9.66
CA LEU A 1034 -22.26 9.48 8.47
C LEU A 1034 -22.92 8.15 8.08
N VAL A 1035 -24.24 8.12 8.04
CA VAL A 1035 -25.04 6.90 7.84
C VAL A 1035 -25.84 7.04 6.54
N ASP A 1036 -25.85 5.96 5.76
CA ASP A 1036 -26.71 5.83 4.58
C ASP A 1036 -28.04 5.18 4.95
N LEU A 1037 -29.10 5.97 5.00
CA LEU A 1037 -30.43 5.49 5.37
C LEU A 1037 -30.96 4.45 4.37
N ASN A 1038 -30.46 4.45 3.14
CA ASN A 1038 -30.85 3.46 2.14
C ASN A 1038 -30.32 2.06 2.45
N ARG A 1039 -29.30 1.94 3.32
CA ARG A 1039 -28.72 0.66 3.77
C ARG A 1039 -29.45 0.06 4.99
N LEU A 1040 -30.41 0.77 5.56
CA LEU A 1040 -31.24 0.24 6.64
C LEU A 1040 -32.21 -0.84 6.13
N SER A 1041 -32.71 -1.67 7.04
CA SER A 1041 -33.70 -2.71 6.69
C SER A 1041 -34.98 -2.09 6.12
N GLN A 1042 -35.74 -2.87 5.33
CA GLN A 1042 -36.98 -2.39 4.73
C GLN A 1042 -37.95 -1.87 5.80
N ASP A 1043 -38.14 -2.60 6.89
CA ASP A 1043 -39.04 -2.21 7.99
C ASP A 1043 -38.68 -0.84 8.59
N ILE A 1044 -37.39 -0.54 8.77
CA ILE A 1044 -36.93 0.77 9.29
C ILE A 1044 -37.12 1.86 8.24
N ARG A 1045 -36.85 1.56 6.96
CA ARG A 1045 -37.08 2.52 5.86
C ARG A 1045 -38.55 2.88 5.75
N ASP A 1046 -39.44 1.89 5.85
CA ASP A 1046 -40.89 2.10 5.85
C ASP A 1046 -41.32 2.96 7.05
N GLU A 1047 -40.78 2.72 8.26
CA GLU A 1047 -41.07 3.57 9.43
C GLU A 1047 -40.58 5.02 9.24
N ILE A 1048 -39.40 5.21 8.65
CA ILE A 1048 -38.86 6.54 8.32
C ILE A 1048 -39.72 7.23 7.24
N GLU A 1049 -40.23 6.48 6.27
CA GLU A 1049 -41.14 7.01 5.23
C GLU A 1049 -42.50 7.39 5.79
N GLU A 1050 -43.05 6.60 6.73
CA GLU A 1050 -44.35 6.84 7.34
C GLU A 1050 -44.35 8.00 8.37
N ARG A 1051 -43.31 8.05 9.23
CA ARG A 1051 -43.29 8.94 10.42
C ARG A 1051 -42.25 10.04 10.34
N GLY A 1052 -41.35 9.98 9.37
CA GLY A 1052 -40.20 10.87 9.27
C GLY A 1052 -39.03 10.46 10.17
N ILE A 1053 -37.83 10.89 9.78
CA ILE A 1053 -36.58 10.59 10.48
C ILE A 1053 -36.60 11.07 11.94
N GLU A 1054 -37.18 12.24 12.21
CA GLU A 1054 -37.19 12.85 13.54
C GLU A 1054 -37.96 12.02 14.57
N GLU A 1055 -39.04 11.35 14.17
CA GLU A 1055 -39.80 10.47 15.06
C GLU A 1055 -39.22 9.05 15.14
N ALA A 1056 -38.57 8.59 14.07
CA ALA A 1056 -38.02 7.23 13.97
C ALA A 1056 -36.64 7.09 14.63
N LYS A 1057 -35.83 8.15 14.64
CA LYS A 1057 -34.38 8.11 14.92
C LYS A 1057 -33.98 7.47 16.25
N ASP A 1058 -34.78 7.65 17.30
CA ASP A 1058 -34.49 7.09 18.63
C ASP A 1058 -34.82 5.60 18.74
N ARG A 1059 -35.60 5.07 17.81
CA ARG A 1059 -36.00 3.65 17.76
C ARG A 1059 -35.10 2.81 16.89
N ILE A 1060 -34.30 3.43 16.02
CA ILE A 1060 -33.37 2.72 15.14
C ILE A 1060 -32.29 2.04 16.01
N PRO A 1061 -32.13 0.70 15.93
CA PRO A 1061 -31.09 0.00 16.66
C PRO A 1061 -29.70 0.56 16.32
N LYS A 1062 -28.87 0.80 17.33
CA LYS A 1062 -27.54 1.40 17.12
C LYS A 1062 -26.64 0.52 16.26
N GLN A 1063 -26.81 -0.81 16.36
CA GLN A 1063 -26.10 -1.76 15.51
C GLN A 1063 -26.45 -1.60 14.02
N ASP A 1064 -27.70 -1.28 13.67
CA ASP A 1064 -28.12 -1.05 12.29
C ASP A 1064 -27.54 0.26 11.76
N LEU A 1065 -27.49 1.31 12.59
CA LEU A 1065 -26.82 2.58 12.25
C LEU A 1065 -25.32 2.38 12.02
N LEU A 1066 -24.65 1.57 12.85
CA LEU A 1066 -23.24 1.21 12.66
C LEU A 1066 -23.05 0.45 11.34
N ASN A 1067 -23.88 -0.55 11.04
CA ASN A 1067 -23.81 -1.31 9.80
C ASN A 1067 -24.08 -0.46 8.54
N ALA A 1068 -24.92 0.56 8.66
CA ALA A 1068 -25.24 1.51 7.60
C ALA A 1068 -24.23 2.69 7.52
N SER A 1069 -23.23 2.75 8.41
CA SER A 1069 -22.21 3.78 8.43
C SER A 1069 -21.34 3.77 7.16
N LEU A 1070 -21.20 4.94 6.54
CA LEU A 1070 -20.31 5.21 5.43
C LEU A 1070 -18.99 5.83 5.87
N ALA A 1071 -19.04 6.63 6.94
CA ALA A 1071 -17.88 7.33 7.45
C ALA A 1071 -18.02 7.64 8.95
N ARG A 1072 -16.89 7.89 9.61
CA ARG A 1072 -16.83 8.37 10.98
C ARG A 1072 -15.69 9.35 11.19
N SER A 1073 -15.79 10.15 12.25
CA SER A 1073 -14.68 10.93 12.80
C SER A 1073 -14.77 10.91 14.32
N ILE A 1074 -13.63 10.77 15.00
CA ILE A 1074 -13.55 10.93 16.45
C ILE A 1074 -13.43 12.43 16.75
N ILE A 1075 -14.23 12.91 17.68
CA ILE A 1075 -14.32 14.32 18.02
C ILE A 1075 -13.90 14.50 19.47
N LYS A 1076 -12.98 15.42 19.71
CA LYS A 1076 -12.37 15.65 21.02
C LYS A 1076 -12.60 17.07 21.51
N MET A 1077 -13.03 17.20 22.75
CA MET A 1077 -13.02 18.47 23.47
C MET A 1077 -11.62 18.75 24.00
N THR A 1078 -11.06 19.89 23.61
CA THR A 1078 -9.73 20.36 23.99
C THR A 1078 -9.81 21.83 24.36
N LYS A 1079 -8.69 22.42 24.76
CA LYS A 1079 -8.60 23.86 25.00
C LYS A 1079 -7.39 24.47 24.33
N ASP A 1080 -7.49 25.73 23.93
CA ASP A 1080 -6.32 26.48 23.43
C ASP A 1080 -5.45 26.98 24.60
N ARG A 1081 -4.40 27.74 24.28
CA ARG A 1081 -3.49 28.33 25.28
C ARG A 1081 -4.16 29.36 26.20
N LYS A 1082 -5.35 29.84 25.86
CA LYS A 1082 -6.17 30.75 26.67
C LYS A 1082 -7.25 30.02 27.46
N GLU A 1083 -7.23 28.69 27.44
CA GLU A 1083 -8.24 27.82 28.03
C GLU A 1083 -9.63 27.96 27.39
N GLU A 1084 -9.72 28.54 26.19
CA GLU A 1084 -10.98 28.59 25.44
C GLU A 1084 -11.29 27.20 24.84
N PRO A 1085 -12.56 26.77 24.80
CA PRO A 1085 -12.94 25.46 24.30
C PRO A 1085 -12.66 25.33 22.79
N VAL A 1086 -12.05 24.22 22.42
CA VAL A 1086 -11.72 23.85 21.05
C VAL A 1086 -12.20 22.44 20.76
N ILE A 1087 -13.07 22.30 19.76
CA ILE A 1087 -13.50 21.02 19.22
C ILE A 1087 -12.48 20.57 18.17
N LEU A 1088 -11.72 19.54 18.50
CA LEU A 1088 -10.74 18.92 17.62
C LEU A 1088 -11.40 17.74 16.89
N LEU A 1089 -11.34 17.74 15.56
CA LEU A 1089 -11.85 16.65 14.74
C LEU A 1089 -10.68 15.80 14.23
N GLU A 1090 -10.68 14.51 14.57
CA GLU A 1090 -9.77 13.54 13.97
C GLU A 1090 -10.09 13.33 12.48
N PRO A 1091 -9.14 12.79 11.69
CA PRO A 1091 -9.37 12.47 10.28
C PRO A 1091 -10.64 11.65 10.07
N THR A 1092 -11.35 11.91 8.96
CA THR A 1092 -12.56 11.16 8.62
C THR A 1092 -12.18 9.79 8.05
N TYR A 1093 -12.65 8.72 8.69
CA TYR A 1093 -12.54 7.35 8.21
C TYR A 1093 -13.77 6.97 7.41
N THR A 1094 -13.62 6.53 6.17
CA THR A 1094 -14.71 6.05 5.31
C THR A 1094 -14.60 4.54 5.06
N VAL A 1095 -15.62 3.95 4.43
CA VAL A 1095 -15.57 2.54 4.00
C VAL A 1095 -14.37 2.26 3.09
N VAL A 1096 -13.92 3.24 2.30
CA VAL A 1096 -12.87 3.10 1.29
C VAL A 1096 -11.54 3.65 1.74
N TYR A 1097 -11.53 4.69 2.58
CA TYR A 1097 -10.36 5.56 2.72
C TYR A 1097 -10.21 6.10 4.14
N LYS A 1098 -8.98 6.08 4.67
CA LYS A 1098 -8.63 6.77 5.91
C LYS A 1098 -8.23 8.20 5.55
N GLY A 1099 -8.79 9.21 6.23
CA GLY A 1099 -8.45 10.62 6.00
C GLY A 1099 -9.13 11.26 4.80
N ASP A 1100 -10.37 10.87 4.46
CA ASP A 1100 -11.06 11.36 3.26
C ASP A 1100 -11.43 12.84 3.40
N THR A 1101 -10.55 13.70 2.89
CA THR A 1101 -10.74 15.16 2.92
C THR A 1101 -11.98 15.61 2.15
N SER A 1102 -12.52 14.80 1.24
CA SER A 1102 -13.77 15.14 0.54
C SER A 1102 -14.98 15.05 1.47
N MET A 1103 -14.93 14.17 2.47
CA MET A 1103 -15.98 13.98 3.47
C MET A 1103 -15.82 14.89 4.68
N ASP A 1104 -14.59 15.37 4.97
CA ASP A 1104 -14.31 16.29 6.08
C ASP A 1104 -15.23 17.51 6.08
N ARG A 1105 -15.63 18.01 4.90
CA ARG A 1105 -16.55 19.14 4.77
C ARG A 1105 -17.90 18.89 5.46
N TYR A 1106 -18.46 17.69 5.34
CA TYR A 1106 -19.76 17.35 5.95
C TYR A 1106 -19.65 17.23 7.47
N PHE A 1107 -18.59 16.59 7.96
CA PHE A 1107 -18.30 16.50 9.39
C PHE A 1107 -18.05 17.88 10.00
N ASN A 1108 -17.27 18.72 9.31
CA ASN A 1108 -17.01 20.08 9.76
C ASN A 1108 -18.31 20.89 9.82
N LEU A 1109 -19.11 20.83 8.76
CA LEU A 1109 -20.36 21.56 8.70
C LEU A 1109 -21.35 21.11 9.78
N PHE A 1110 -21.53 19.80 9.94
CA PHE A 1110 -22.44 19.25 10.92
C PHE A 1110 -22.03 19.59 12.35
N VAL A 1111 -20.75 19.38 12.70
CA VAL A 1111 -20.23 19.68 14.04
C VAL A 1111 -20.22 21.18 14.34
N ASP A 1112 -19.96 22.04 13.34
CA ASP A 1112 -20.03 23.49 13.49
C ASP A 1112 -21.44 23.93 13.90
N LEU A 1113 -22.46 23.54 13.11
CA LEU A 1113 -23.84 23.99 13.30
C LEU A 1113 -24.49 23.43 14.57
N ILE A 1114 -24.20 22.17 14.90
CA ILE A 1114 -24.86 21.45 16.00
C ILE A 1114 -24.15 21.63 17.33
N VAL A 1115 -22.82 21.80 17.34
CA VAL A 1115 -22.01 21.81 18.58
C VAL A 1115 -21.18 23.08 18.72
N ALA A 1116 -20.34 23.42 17.72
CA ALA A 1116 -19.36 24.49 17.88
C ALA A 1116 -19.97 25.90 17.95
N GLU A 1117 -20.86 26.25 17.00
CA GLU A 1117 -21.57 27.51 16.96
C GLU A 1117 -22.42 27.74 18.22
N PRO A 1118 -23.22 26.76 18.69
CA PRO A 1118 -23.94 26.86 19.96
C PRO A 1118 -23.03 27.06 21.18
N MET A 1119 -21.90 26.35 21.25
CA MET A 1119 -20.95 26.48 22.35
C MET A 1119 -20.09 27.75 22.27
N LYS A 1120 -20.10 28.45 21.12
CA LYS A 1120 -19.13 29.49 20.77
C LYS A 1120 -17.68 28.97 20.87
N ALA A 1121 -17.48 27.70 20.55
CA ALA A 1121 -16.19 27.04 20.58
C ALA A 1121 -15.45 27.22 19.24
N LYS A 1122 -14.12 27.13 19.28
CA LYS A 1122 -13.32 27.04 18.03
C LYS A 1122 -13.33 25.60 17.54
N MET A 1123 -13.10 25.41 16.24
CA MET A 1123 -12.87 24.09 15.66
C MET A 1123 -11.46 23.97 15.11
N ALA A 1124 -10.86 22.79 15.22
CA ALA A 1124 -9.52 22.52 14.70
C ALA A 1124 -9.41 21.11 14.08
N ARG A 1125 -8.46 20.95 13.16
CA ARG A 1125 -8.00 19.68 12.56
C ARG A 1125 -6.48 19.63 12.50
N GLY A 1126 -5.89 18.49 12.19
CA GLY A 1126 -4.43 18.37 11.99
C GLY A 1126 -3.90 19.17 10.80
N GLY A 1127 -2.57 19.34 10.75
CA GLY A 1127 -1.84 19.91 9.61
C GLY A 1127 -1.65 21.44 9.66
N GLY A 1128 -1.55 22.01 10.85
CA GLY A 1128 -1.26 23.44 11.04
C GLY A 1128 -0.10 23.71 11.99
N ASN A 1129 0.05 24.98 12.42
CA ASN A 1129 1.13 25.45 13.29
C ASN A 1129 0.62 25.87 14.68
N ASP A 1130 -0.67 25.67 14.95
CA ASP A 1130 -1.27 25.96 16.24
C ASP A 1130 -1.20 24.74 17.16
N SER A 1131 -1.42 24.95 18.46
CA SER A 1131 -1.40 23.90 19.47
C SER A 1131 -2.65 23.90 20.31
N VAL A 1132 -3.20 22.72 20.59
CA VAL A 1132 -4.29 22.50 21.55
C VAL A 1132 -3.80 21.65 22.72
N ILE A 1133 -4.46 21.81 23.86
CA ILE A 1133 -4.14 21.11 25.11
C ILE A 1133 -5.31 20.19 25.45
N LYS A 1134 -4.99 18.91 25.68
CA LYS A 1134 -5.94 17.88 26.11
C LYS A 1134 -5.70 17.51 27.58
N GLY A 1135 -6.77 17.21 28.31
CA GLY A 1135 -6.68 16.59 29.63
C GLY A 1135 -6.09 15.16 29.56
N ARG A 1136 -5.54 14.68 30.67
CA ARG A 1136 -5.04 13.30 30.80
C ARG A 1136 -6.21 12.31 30.68
N SER A 1137 -5.99 11.20 29.96
CA SER A 1137 -6.97 10.11 29.84
C SER A 1137 -7.21 9.43 31.20
N LEU A 1138 -8.44 8.98 31.42
CA LEU A 1138 -8.85 8.14 32.55
C LEU A 1138 -8.41 6.68 32.36
N SER A 1139 -8.22 6.25 31.11
CA SER A 1139 -7.71 4.93 30.76
C SER A 1139 -6.25 4.77 31.22
N PRO A 1140 -5.88 3.67 31.91
CA PRO A 1140 -4.51 3.39 32.31
C PRO A 1140 -3.52 3.35 31.13
N GLU A 1141 -3.98 2.84 29.99
CA GLU A 1141 -3.20 2.72 28.75
C GLU A 1141 -3.19 4.03 27.94
N GLY A 1142 -3.86 5.07 28.44
CA GLY A 1142 -4.03 6.33 27.74
C GLY A 1142 -5.17 6.31 26.71
N GLN A 1143 -5.16 7.32 25.85
CA GLN A 1143 -6.14 7.51 24.77
C GLN A 1143 -5.37 7.70 23.45
N TYR A 1144 -5.77 6.96 22.41
CA TYR A 1144 -5.15 7.05 21.09
C TYR A 1144 -5.32 8.46 20.51
N GLU A 1145 -4.32 8.94 19.77
CA GLU A 1145 -4.34 10.23 19.07
C GLU A 1145 -3.96 9.99 17.61
N ASP A 1146 -4.87 10.32 16.69
CA ASP A 1146 -4.57 10.28 15.25
C ASP A 1146 -3.93 11.59 14.75
N LEU A 1147 -3.75 12.58 15.63
CA LEU A 1147 -3.26 13.93 15.31
C LEU A 1147 -2.15 14.38 16.27
N ASP A 1148 -1.18 15.16 15.75
CA ASP A 1148 -0.26 15.93 16.59
C ASP A 1148 -0.97 17.16 17.17
N LEU A 1149 -1.17 17.16 18.49
CA LEU A 1149 -1.80 18.25 19.22
C LEU A 1149 -1.02 19.58 19.17
N ASN A 1150 0.27 19.54 18.78
CA ASN A 1150 1.10 20.73 18.57
C ASN A 1150 1.16 21.21 17.11
N GLY A 1151 0.41 20.55 16.22
CA GLY A 1151 0.39 20.84 14.79
C GLY A 1151 -1.03 20.91 14.22
N VAL A 1152 -1.92 21.67 14.86
CA VAL A 1152 -3.32 21.82 14.45
C VAL A 1152 -3.56 23.11 13.67
N LYS A 1153 -4.63 23.12 12.87
CA LYS A 1153 -5.12 24.24 12.08
C LYS A 1153 -6.54 24.59 12.52
N PHE A 1154 -6.76 25.82 12.96
CA PHE A 1154 -8.11 26.30 13.26
C PHE A 1154 -8.94 26.44 11.98
N ILE A 1155 -10.18 25.95 12.03
CA ILE A 1155 -11.16 26.04 10.95
C ILE A 1155 -11.90 27.38 11.11
N HIS A 1156 -11.76 28.26 10.12
CA HIS A 1156 -12.53 29.52 10.08
C HIS A 1156 -13.82 29.32 9.29
N LYS A 1157 -14.91 30.01 9.70
CA LYS A 1157 -16.25 29.92 9.08
C LYS A 1157 -16.17 29.90 7.55
N LEU A 1158 -16.93 28.99 6.93
CA LEU A 1158 -16.99 28.78 5.48
C LEU A 1158 -17.25 30.11 4.76
N SER A 1159 -16.25 30.64 4.05
CA SER A 1159 -16.32 31.99 3.47
C SER A 1159 -17.12 32.07 2.16
N LYS A 1160 -17.47 30.92 1.55
CA LYS A 1160 -18.44 30.79 0.45
C LYS A 1160 -19.05 29.39 0.42
N SER A 1161 -20.31 29.26 0.82
CA SER A 1161 -21.03 27.98 0.77
C SER A 1161 -21.58 27.71 -0.64
N THR A 1162 -21.46 26.47 -1.10
CA THR A 1162 -22.11 26.00 -2.33
C THR A 1162 -23.63 25.90 -2.13
N LYS A 1163 -24.40 25.81 -3.22
CA LYS A 1163 -25.87 25.66 -3.14
C LYS A 1163 -26.28 24.39 -2.37
N GLU A 1164 -25.57 23.28 -2.61
CA GLU A 1164 -25.75 22.02 -1.87
C GLU A 1164 -25.46 22.20 -0.37
N GLU A 1165 -24.39 22.91 -0.01
CA GLU A 1165 -24.08 23.21 1.40
C GLU A 1165 -25.14 24.08 2.05
N MET A 1166 -25.73 25.04 1.34
CA MET A 1166 -26.83 25.84 1.91
C MET A 1166 -28.09 25.00 2.17
N GLU A 1167 -28.42 24.05 1.28
CA GLU A 1167 -29.54 23.13 1.47
C GLU A 1167 -29.30 22.17 2.66
N VAL A 1168 -28.06 21.66 2.80
CA VAL A 1168 -27.64 20.87 3.96
C VAL A 1168 -27.71 21.71 5.24
N MET A 1169 -27.23 22.96 5.22
CA MET A 1169 -27.30 23.88 6.37
C MET A 1169 -28.74 24.14 6.81
N GLU A 1170 -29.66 24.34 5.86
CA GLU A 1170 -31.07 24.60 6.15
C GLU A 1170 -31.73 23.38 6.81
N ARG A 1171 -31.46 22.17 6.30
CA ARG A 1171 -31.95 20.91 6.89
C ARG A 1171 -31.42 20.68 8.30
N ILE A 1172 -30.11 20.82 8.52
CA ILE A 1172 -29.50 20.67 9.85
C ILE A 1172 -30.03 21.72 10.84
N ARG A 1173 -30.31 22.94 10.38
CA ARG A 1173 -30.91 23.98 11.24
C ARG A 1173 -32.37 23.71 11.55
N SER A 1174 -33.10 23.03 10.67
CA SER A 1174 -34.51 22.69 10.88
C SER A 1174 -34.73 21.49 11.81
N SER A 1175 -33.72 20.64 11.99
CA SER A 1175 -33.73 19.50 12.92
C SER A 1175 -33.27 19.85 14.35
N ARG A 1176 -32.88 21.10 14.55
CA ARG A 1176 -32.44 21.65 15.83
C ARG A 1176 -33.62 22.32 16.54
#